data_AF-A0A932W5N5-F1
#
_entry.id   AF-A0A932W5N5-F1
#
_cell.length_a   1.000
_cell.length_b   1.000
_cell.length_c   1.000
_cell.angle_alpha   90.00
_cell.angle_beta   90.00
_cell.angle_gamma   90.00
#
_symmetry.space_group_name_H-M   'P 1'
#
loop_
_entity.id
_entity.type
_entity.pdbx_description
1 polymer ?
#
loop_
_entity_poly.entity_id
_entity_poly.type
_entity_poly.pdbx_seq_one_letter_code
_entity_poly.pdbx_strand_id
1 'polypeptide(L)'
;MSSTTTLRAPNQLVLKGKALHEALANPRCLFLLDSIFKRGPLTVKQIAEAAALSQRDVDSLLAVAVDAELIAYSSGLYSLTVLGEKRIAFGSTSFEFLVGAKLVADPAALANALRNEYKIKNLIGIGATSYTFLAEQSGTHRDRALKIFIPGTVTYERLDEALRKRAQITGDVAVPEIVDAGQVMIRCPDGRSHITACVALEYVSNSQTFAEFLKSQENLSPRVFQRFVERVGGALAAIELVGLSHGDLHERNILVAKRASYGGTQDFWVIDFIGVPSTSSPEMDVPSDMENFRNHLLRAAVVACERYPGYSVRLLLGENVFRVLEGLRNEAYRSFSELLEDFHRSRLPIPQDYFRAPLPEPFEWLRVEFIPSAEWLYRLFEPVPSRFETIARFGNTWLSGPRGCGKSHYLRVLAFHPQVIVEAAKNQELNQKLKSINYDFKRAFGILFACRLGEFKPFAPDVMRRTTFDSETKAFLKHILILKIWNKTLQTIKEGLECCEDETNRSVLAPPTNSTHLIQFFEDRLGSMAVMEDPTAESVFLQCLAACSARENSAVAVWPDAARRKSGRLLDEADLDQFFRVVKQTFPDLTETRFYILVDDASYGHIHFEMQKLLNSLVRAVQANHCFKITCEKYMYTLDTADGRAIDPRHEVTYVDLGEVSTKAQRETAVDLSEYMARVIDSRLRAAGYKSEIRAILGRSQDAREFLAALSVPGSRRPKKGERAAPKAPRPRAYYAGWNIVWSLAHGSIRTLLELVEYIFRKSKASQETDGIALKVQDSAVRSYSNLHYKALSMLPGAIDGEPIGPRLQGVISAIGEMSRQYLERYETGEKGRWYETISLERLDRRRLPQGAQNILDELVKYGLLLDEGITFSRAQFGLLPRYDMNKIFAPAFQTTYRVRNHIYVTRNRFVELLSKPDKFVSRHRRKLDELADRRRTKVKGQPPQGLLFEENSATE
;
A
#
# COMPACT_ATOMS: atom_id res chain seq x y z
N MET A 1 -24.69 18.82 -5.01
CA MET A 1 -25.85 19.75 -4.92
C MET A 1 -25.91 20.28 -3.50
N SER A 2 -26.14 21.59 -3.34
CA SER A 2 -25.81 22.39 -2.16
C SER A 2 -26.66 22.09 -0.93
N SER A 3 -25.99 22.01 0.22
CA SER A 3 -26.47 21.80 1.59
C SER A 3 -27.23 22.99 2.22
N THR A 4 -27.89 23.83 1.43
CA THR A 4 -28.43 25.11 1.92
C THR A 4 -29.93 25.32 1.69
N THR A 5 -30.63 24.38 1.04
CA THR A 5 -32.02 24.62 0.63
C THR A 5 -33.09 23.91 1.47
N THR A 6 -32.73 23.08 2.45
CA THR A 6 -33.70 22.39 3.34
C THR A 6 -33.87 23.04 4.72
N LEU A 7 -33.37 24.28 4.90
CA LEU A 7 -33.37 25.01 6.18
C LEU A 7 -34.45 26.12 6.28
N ARG A 8 -35.66 25.91 5.74
CA ARG A 8 -36.72 26.93 5.84
C ARG A 8 -38.09 26.48 6.36
N ALA A 9 -38.23 25.22 6.78
CA ALA A 9 -39.42 24.75 7.51
C ALA A 9 -39.19 24.23 8.96
N PRO A 10 -37.97 23.95 9.47
CA PRO A 10 -37.77 23.57 10.88
C PRO A 10 -37.98 24.73 11.87
N ASN A 11 -37.94 25.98 11.41
CA ASN A 11 -37.88 27.12 12.31
C ASN A 11 -39.18 27.35 13.10
N GLN A 12 -40.36 26.94 12.63
CA GLN A 12 -41.58 27.20 13.43
C GLN A 12 -41.73 26.27 14.65
N LEU A 13 -41.22 25.03 14.61
CA LEU A 13 -41.26 24.11 15.75
C LEU A 13 -40.02 24.22 16.65
N VAL A 14 -38.83 24.45 16.07
CA VAL A 14 -37.61 24.77 16.85
C VAL A 14 -37.76 26.10 17.59
N LEU A 15 -38.46 27.10 17.02
CA LEU A 15 -38.75 28.35 17.73
C LEU A 15 -39.73 28.16 18.89
N LYS A 16 -40.73 27.26 18.78
CA LYS A 16 -41.64 26.94 19.90
C LYS A 16 -40.94 26.20 21.03
N GLY A 17 -40.10 25.21 20.71
CA GLY A 17 -39.30 24.48 21.70
C GLY A 17 -38.21 25.34 22.33
N LYS A 18 -37.59 26.25 21.55
CA LYS A 18 -36.60 27.22 22.03
C LYS A 18 -37.25 28.29 22.91
N ALA A 19 -38.39 28.86 22.51
CA ALA A 19 -39.13 29.82 23.34
C ALA A 19 -39.57 29.17 24.66
N LEU A 20 -40.03 27.92 24.63
CA LEU A 20 -40.37 27.16 25.83
C LEU A 20 -39.14 26.89 26.72
N HIS A 21 -38.02 26.50 26.13
CA HIS A 21 -36.79 26.26 26.88
C HIS A 21 -36.19 27.55 27.45
N GLU A 22 -36.18 28.64 26.69
CA GLU A 22 -35.73 29.97 27.12
C GLU A 22 -36.66 30.54 28.20
N ALA A 23 -37.97 30.32 28.10
CA ALA A 23 -38.94 30.69 29.13
C ALA A 23 -38.67 29.93 30.44
N LEU A 24 -38.50 28.60 30.37
CA LEU A 24 -38.29 27.76 31.56
C LEU A 24 -36.87 27.90 32.15
N ALA A 25 -35.86 28.24 31.34
CA ALA A 25 -34.51 28.50 31.80
C ALA A 25 -34.34 29.91 32.39
N ASN A 26 -35.28 30.84 32.15
CA ASN A 26 -35.25 32.20 32.67
C ASN A 26 -35.94 32.28 34.05
N PRO A 27 -35.20 32.52 35.15
CA PRO A 27 -35.77 32.55 36.50
C PRO A 27 -36.86 33.61 36.70
N ARG A 28 -36.79 34.72 35.95
CA ARG A 28 -37.80 35.79 36.02
C ARG A 28 -39.11 35.40 35.33
N CYS A 29 -39.03 34.59 34.29
CA CYS A 29 -40.21 34.02 33.63
C CYS A 29 -40.89 32.99 34.54
N LEU A 30 -40.12 32.12 35.21
CA LEU A 30 -40.67 31.19 36.20
C LEU A 30 -41.37 31.92 37.37
N PHE A 31 -40.79 33.02 37.87
CA PHE A 31 -41.40 33.82 38.93
C PHE A 31 -42.70 34.50 38.49
N LEU A 32 -42.75 34.97 37.25
CA LEU A 32 -43.96 35.52 36.64
C LEU A 32 -45.06 34.46 36.56
N LEU A 33 -44.70 33.28 36.03
CA LEU A 33 -45.63 32.18 35.89
C LEU A 33 -46.14 31.73 37.28
N ASP A 34 -45.28 31.66 38.30
CA ASP A 34 -45.63 31.32 39.70
C ASP A 34 -46.56 32.36 40.33
N SER A 35 -46.38 33.64 39.99
CA SER A 35 -47.25 34.72 40.45
C SER A 35 -48.66 34.59 39.86
N ILE A 36 -48.78 34.25 38.57
CA ILE A 36 -50.07 33.97 37.92
C ILE A 36 -50.70 32.68 38.49
N PHE A 37 -49.88 31.65 38.76
CA PHE A 37 -50.35 30.40 39.37
C PHE A 37 -50.98 30.62 40.74
N LYS A 38 -50.32 31.41 41.60
CA LYS A 38 -50.77 31.64 42.99
C LYS A 38 -51.94 32.61 43.11
N ARG A 39 -52.04 33.59 42.21
CA ARG A 39 -53.00 34.71 42.34
C ARG A 39 -54.12 34.67 41.31
N GLY A 40 -54.11 33.69 40.40
CA GLY A 40 -55.04 33.63 39.29
C GLY A 40 -54.70 34.64 38.18
N PRO A 41 -55.65 34.98 37.30
CA PRO A 41 -55.40 35.88 36.18
C PRO A 41 -54.99 37.30 36.64
N LEU A 42 -53.89 37.83 36.08
CA LEU A 42 -53.31 39.12 36.50
C LEU A 42 -53.12 40.10 35.33
N THR A 43 -53.20 41.40 35.61
CA THR A 43 -52.79 42.47 34.67
C THR A 43 -51.27 42.66 34.64
N VAL A 44 -50.74 43.25 33.57
CA VAL A 44 -49.29 43.60 33.47
C VAL A 44 -48.82 44.41 34.69
N LYS A 45 -49.61 45.38 35.15
CA LYS A 45 -49.27 46.23 36.30
C LYS A 45 -49.16 45.43 37.59
N GLN A 46 -50.11 44.50 37.83
CA GLN A 46 -50.08 43.63 39.01
C GLN A 46 -48.90 42.64 38.96
N ILE A 47 -48.52 42.17 37.78
CA ILE A 47 -47.35 41.31 37.59
C ILE A 47 -46.05 42.10 37.83
N ALA A 48 -45.95 43.33 37.32
CA ALA A 48 -44.80 44.21 37.54
C ALA A 48 -44.60 44.57 39.01
N GLU A 49 -45.69 44.88 39.72
CA GLU A 49 -45.68 45.13 41.17
C GLU A 49 -45.30 43.87 41.96
N ALA A 50 -45.82 42.69 41.59
CA ALA A 50 -45.50 41.43 42.28
C ALA A 50 -44.06 40.96 42.05
N ALA A 51 -43.50 41.21 40.86
CA ALA A 51 -42.15 40.78 40.47
C ALA A 51 -41.06 41.84 40.71
N ALA A 52 -41.43 43.05 41.13
CA ALA A 52 -40.52 44.20 41.24
C ALA A 52 -39.71 44.47 39.95
N LEU A 53 -40.37 44.30 38.80
CA LEU A 53 -39.78 44.48 37.47
C LEU A 53 -40.34 45.73 36.79
N SER A 54 -39.57 46.30 35.86
CA SER A 54 -40.09 47.38 35.01
C SER A 54 -41.19 46.85 34.08
N GLN A 55 -42.15 47.70 33.72
CA GLN A 55 -43.26 47.29 32.86
C GLN A 55 -42.78 46.74 31.51
N ARG A 56 -41.68 47.32 30.97
CA ARG A 56 -41.05 46.88 29.73
C ARG A 56 -40.45 45.46 29.82
N ASP A 57 -39.89 45.09 30.98
CA ASP A 57 -39.33 43.75 31.19
C ASP A 57 -40.45 42.71 31.32
N VAL A 58 -41.54 43.07 31.98
CA VAL A 58 -42.73 42.20 32.13
C VAL A 58 -43.37 41.94 30.77
N ASP A 59 -43.55 42.96 29.94
CA ASP A 59 -44.12 42.79 28.59
C ASP A 59 -43.25 41.85 27.73
N SER A 60 -41.92 41.95 27.82
CA SER A 60 -41.01 41.05 27.10
C SER A 60 -41.11 39.60 27.60
N LEU A 61 -41.26 39.39 28.91
CA LEU A 61 -41.37 38.05 29.50
C LEU A 61 -42.74 37.42 29.21
N LEU A 62 -43.81 38.22 29.19
CA LEU A 62 -45.15 37.78 28.84
C LEU A 62 -45.23 37.36 27.37
N ALA A 63 -44.61 38.12 26.46
CA ALA A 63 -44.55 37.75 25.05
C ALA A 63 -43.90 36.38 24.85
N VAL A 64 -42.75 36.13 25.50
CA VAL A 64 -42.05 34.83 25.42
C VAL A 64 -42.89 33.70 26.03
N ALA A 65 -43.59 33.94 27.14
CA ALA A 65 -44.41 32.94 27.81
C ALA A 65 -45.73 32.63 27.06
N VAL A 66 -46.30 33.60 26.35
CA VAL A 66 -47.44 33.42 25.43
C VAL A 66 -47.00 32.64 24.19
N ASP A 67 -45.86 33.00 23.59
CA ASP A 67 -45.29 32.28 22.44
C ASP A 67 -44.94 30.82 22.78
N ALA A 68 -44.58 30.55 24.04
CA ALA A 68 -44.33 29.22 24.59
C ALA A 68 -45.62 28.47 25.01
N GLU A 69 -46.80 29.06 24.83
CA GLU A 69 -48.11 28.52 25.23
C GLU A 69 -48.23 28.20 26.73
N LEU A 70 -47.41 28.82 27.58
CA LEU A 70 -47.46 28.65 29.04
C LEU A 70 -48.56 29.51 29.67
N ILE A 71 -48.87 30.66 29.08
CA ILE A 71 -49.93 31.56 29.51
C ILE A 71 -50.78 32.01 28.33
N ALA A 72 -52.04 32.34 28.60
CA ALA A 72 -52.98 32.91 27.64
C ALA A 72 -53.42 34.32 28.10
N TYR A 73 -53.58 35.22 27.14
CA TYR A 73 -54.09 36.57 27.37
C TYR A 73 -55.55 36.68 26.95
N SER A 74 -56.41 37.13 27.86
CA SER A 74 -57.83 37.36 27.58
C SER A 74 -58.37 38.50 28.44
N SER A 75 -59.13 39.42 27.84
CA SER A 75 -59.85 40.50 28.57
C SER A 75 -58.97 41.36 29.48
N GLY A 76 -57.73 41.67 29.06
CA GLY A 76 -56.81 42.49 29.86
C GLY A 76 -55.97 41.72 30.89
N LEU A 77 -56.17 40.41 31.03
CA LEU A 77 -55.57 39.57 32.04
C LEU A 77 -54.78 38.40 31.41
N TYR A 78 -53.67 38.04 32.05
CA TYR A 78 -52.86 36.86 31.71
C TYR A 78 -53.17 35.72 32.69
N SER A 79 -53.46 34.53 32.16
CA SER A 79 -53.80 33.32 32.91
C SER A 79 -52.92 32.15 32.45
N LEU A 80 -52.70 31.14 33.29
CA LEU A 80 -51.95 29.94 32.86
C LEU A 80 -52.81 29.07 31.94
N THR A 81 -52.17 28.48 30.94
CA THR A 81 -52.78 27.39 30.16
C THR A 81 -52.66 26.08 30.95
N VAL A 82 -53.39 25.04 30.54
CA VAL A 82 -53.25 23.68 31.12
C VAL A 82 -51.80 23.19 31.04
N LEU A 83 -51.06 23.58 30.00
CA LEU A 83 -49.64 23.26 29.83
C LEU A 83 -48.77 24.04 30.83
N GLY A 84 -49.03 25.33 31.00
CA GLY A 84 -48.33 26.18 31.98
C GLY A 84 -48.58 25.76 33.43
N GLU A 85 -49.82 25.44 33.78
CA GLU A 85 -50.18 24.93 35.10
C GLU A 85 -49.45 23.62 35.40
N LYS A 86 -49.44 22.66 34.46
CA LYS A 86 -48.68 21.42 34.61
C LYS A 86 -47.18 21.70 34.73
N ARG A 87 -46.60 22.56 33.87
CA ARG A 87 -45.15 22.82 33.87
C ARG A 87 -44.67 23.55 35.11
N ILE A 88 -45.44 24.48 35.68
CA ILE A 88 -45.13 25.06 36.99
C ILE A 88 -45.30 24.05 38.12
N ALA A 89 -46.39 23.29 38.08
CA ALA A 89 -46.70 22.36 39.14
C ALA A 89 -45.63 21.26 39.23
N PHE A 90 -45.03 20.86 38.10
CA PHE A 90 -44.04 19.78 38.01
C PHE A 90 -42.58 20.24 37.86
N GLY A 91 -42.31 21.41 37.28
CA GLY A 91 -40.95 21.96 37.11
C GLY A 91 -40.29 22.42 38.42
N SER A 92 -41.08 22.55 39.49
CA SER A 92 -40.62 22.88 40.86
C SER A 92 -40.46 21.64 41.75
N THR A 93 -40.85 20.45 41.30
CA THR A 93 -40.85 19.23 42.12
C THR A 93 -39.66 18.34 41.75
N SER A 94 -38.49 18.63 42.34
CA SER A 94 -37.37 17.67 42.33
C SER A 94 -37.77 16.41 43.10
N PHE A 95 -37.44 15.22 42.60
CA PHE A 95 -37.60 13.97 43.36
C PHE A 95 -36.39 13.64 44.23
N GLU A 96 -35.38 14.52 44.31
CA GLU A 96 -34.21 14.34 45.16
C GLU A 96 -34.55 14.19 46.65
N PHE A 97 -35.67 14.77 47.12
CA PHE A 97 -36.11 14.61 48.52
C PHE A 97 -36.46 13.16 48.88
N LEU A 98 -36.64 12.29 47.88
CA LEU A 98 -36.86 10.87 48.11
C LEU A 98 -35.60 10.15 48.60
N VAL A 99 -34.42 10.74 48.49
CA VAL A 99 -33.18 10.17 49.03
C VAL A 99 -33.30 10.01 50.56
N GLY A 100 -33.11 8.77 51.04
CA GLY A 100 -33.32 8.39 52.43
C GLY A 100 -34.75 7.96 52.77
N ALA A 101 -35.72 8.19 51.87
CA ALA A 101 -37.10 7.79 52.07
C ALA A 101 -37.32 6.28 51.82
N LYS A 102 -38.39 5.76 52.41
CA LYS A 102 -38.93 4.43 52.10
C LYS A 102 -40.12 4.60 51.17
N LEU A 103 -40.04 3.97 50.01
CA LEU A 103 -41.12 3.94 49.04
C LEU A 103 -41.92 2.65 49.23
N VAL A 104 -43.18 2.81 49.64
CA VAL A 104 -44.17 1.74 49.84
C VAL A 104 -45.42 2.15 49.08
N ALA A 105 -45.93 1.27 48.23
CA ALA A 105 -47.25 1.47 47.62
C ALA A 105 -48.32 0.81 48.49
N ASP A 106 -49.47 1.46 48.62
CA ASP A 106 -50.65 0.88 49.29
C ASP A 106 -51.52 0.16 48.24
N PRO A 107 -51.62 -1.18 48.29
CA PRO A 107 -52.44 -1.96 47.36
C PRO A 107 -53.94 -1.64 47.45
N ALA A 108 -54.42 -1.11 48.58
CA ALA A 108 -55.81 -0.70 48.72
C ALA A 108 -56.11 0.64 48.04
N ALA A 109 -55.09 1.49 47.87
CA ALA A 109 -55.22 2.82 47.28
C ALA A 109 -54.87 2.89 45.79
N LEU A 110 -54.12 1.91 45.27
CA LEU A 110 -53.62 1.89 43.88
C LEU A 110 -53.92 0.54 43.22
N ALA A 111 -54.64 0.56 42.10
CA ALA A 111 -55.00 -0.64 41.36
C ALA A 111 -53.78 -1.46 40.90
N ASN A 112 -52.67 -0.77 40.61
CA ASN A 112 -51.41 -1.39 40.17
C ASN A 112 -50.25 -1.02 41.11
N ALA A 113 -50.43 -1.15 42.41
CA ALA A 113 -49.41 -0.82 43.42
C ALA A 113 -48.07 -1.56 43.17
N LEU A 114 -46.95 -0.86 43.37
CA LEU A 114 -45.62 -1.46 43.43
C LEU A 114 -45.57 -2.53 44.52
N ARG A 115 -45.07 -3.73 44.20
CA ARG A 115 -45.26 -4.90 45.07
C ARG A 115 -44.33 -4.89 46.29
N ASN A 116 -43.10 -4.40 46.13
CA ASN A 116 -42.10 -4.41 47.19
C ASN A 116 -41.84 -3.02 47.77
N GLU A 117 -41.28 -2.99 48.98
CA GLU A 117 -40.75 -1.78 49.61
C GLU A 117 -39.30 -1.53 49.21
N TYR A 118 -38.98 -0.27 48.89
CA TYR A 118 -37.65 0.17 48.51
C TYR A 118 -37.16 1.34 49.37
N LYS A 119 -36.02 1.18 50.02
CA LYS A 119 -35.32 2.27 50.71
C LYS A 119 -34.38 2.96 49.74
N ILE A 120 -34.67 4.22 49.40
CA ILE A 120 -33.90 4.98 48.42
C ILE A 120 -32.58 5.45 49.07
N LYS A 121 -31.46 5.02 48.49
CA LYS A 121 -30.11 5.31 48.97
C LYS A 121 -29.54 6.58 48.34
N ASN A 122 -29.49 6.63 47.01
CA ASN A 122 -28.87 7.73 46.25
C ASN A 122 -29.62 7.97 44.95
N LEU A 123 -29.56 9.20 44.43
CA LEU A 123 -29.91 9.49 43.05
C LEU A 123 -28.74 9.12 42.14
N ILE A 124 -28.98 8.30 41.11
CA ILE A 124 -27.94 7.82 40.18
C ILE A 124 -28.14 8.26 38.73
N GLY A 125 -29.31 8.83 38.39
CA GLY A 125 -29.53 9.44 37.08
C GLY A 125 -30.79 10.29 37.02
N ILE A 126 -30.75 11.37 36.23
CA ILE A 126 -31.90 12.21 35.90
C ILE A 126 -32.07 12.18 34.38
N GLY A 127 -33.20 11.66 33.93
CA GLY A 127 -33.60 11.63 32.52
C GLY A 127 -34.73 12.62 32.22
N ALA A 128 -35.04 12.79 30.94
CA ALA A 128 -36.10 13.71 30.50
C ALA A 128 -37.50 13.35 31.03
N THR A 129 -37.73 12.06 31.33
CA THR A 129 -39.04 11.52 31.75
C THR A 129 -39.02 10.88 33.13
N SER A 130 -37.88 10.83 33.82
CA SER A 130 -37.74 10.02 35.03
C SER A 130 -36.51 10.36 35.87
N TYR A 131 -36.57 10.00 37.15
CA TYR A 131 -35.43 9.94 38.06
C TYR A 131 -35.08 8.47 38.33
N THR A 132 -33.80 8.13 38.29
CA THR A 132 -33.29 6.78 38.58
C THR A 132 -32.49 6.81 39.87
N PHE A 133 -32.91 6.02 40.85
CA PHE A 133 -32.31 5.94 42.17
C PHE A 133 -31.63 4.59 42.39
N LEU A 134 -30.55 4.58 43.15
CA LEU A 134 -30.09 3.38 43.83
C LEU A 134 -30.99 3.19 45.05
N ALA A 135 -31.62 2.03 45.17
CA ALA A 135 -32.49 1.69 46.29
C ALA A 135 -32.22 0.26 46.78
N GLU A 136 -32.43 0.02 48.08
CA GLU A 136 -32.38 -1.30 48.67
C GLU A 136 -33.79 -1.86 48.82
N GLN A 137 -34.02 -3.06 48.29
CA GLN A 137 -35.29 -3.76 48.47
C GLN A 137 -35.38 -4.33 49.89
N SER A 138 -36.37 -3.89 50.69
CA SER A 138 -36.43 -4.20 52.14
C SER A 138 -36.54 -5.69 52.47
N GLY A 139 -37.07 -6.53 51.57
CA GLY A 139 -37.21 -7.98 51.79
C GLY A 139 -35.98 -8.83 51.41
N THR A 140 -35.13 -8.33 50.53
CA THR A 140 -33.96 -9.09 50.01
C THR A 140 -32.63 -8.43 50.37
N HIS A 141 -32.66 -7.18 50.84
CA HIS A 141 -31.50 -6.30 51.05
C HIS A 141 -30.59 -6.16 49.83
N ARG A 142 -31.10 -6.43 48.63
CA ARG A 142 -30.36 -6.26 47.39
C ARG A 142 -30.53 -4.84 46.86
N ASP A 143 -29.44 -4.32 46.30
CA ASP A 143 -29.44 -3.06 45.60
C ASP A 143 -30.16 -3.19 44.24
N ARG A 144 -30.92 -2.15 43.90
CA ARG A 144 -31.78 -2.03 42.73
C ARG A 144 -31.66 -0.64 42.13
N ALA A 145 -31.79 -0.55 40.81
CA ALA A 145 -32.00 0.71 40.12
C ALA A 145 -33.50 0.97 40.03
N LEU A 146 -34.02 1.86 40.88
CA LEU A 146 -35.42 2.23 40.93
C LEU A 146 -35.66 3.47 40.06
N LYS A 147 -36.29 3.27 38.91
CA LYS A 147 -36.67 4.35 37.99
C LYS A 147 -38.09 4.80 38.29
N ILE A 148 -38.26 6.07 38.64
CA ILE A 148 -39.53 6.71 38.96
C ILE A 148 -39.83 7.72 37.87
N PHE A 149 -40.96 7.55 37.17
CA PHE A 149 -41.34 8.45 36.09
C PHE A 149 -41.87 9.78 36.64
N ILE A 150 -41.63 10.87 35.90
CA ILE A 150 -42.22 12.16 36.21
C ILE A 150 -43.73 12.07 35.92
N PRO A 151 -44.62 12.50 36.84
CA PRO A 151 -46.06 12.39 36.66
C PRO A 151 -46.52 12.94 35.30
N GLY A 152 -47.29 12.14 34.57
CA GLY A 152 -47.82 12.50 33.24
C GLY A 152 -46.88 12.28 32.06
N THR A 153 -45.63 11.81 32.27
CA THR A 153 -44.71 11.48 31.16
C THR A 153 -44.93 10.09 30.58
N VAL A 154 -45.30 9.11 31.42
CA VAL A 154 -45.62 7.73 31.04
C VAL A 154 -46.87 7.29 31.80
N THR A 155 -47.86 6.73 31.09
CA THR A 155 -49.03 6.10 31.72
C THR A 155 -48.73 4.66 32.08
N TYR A 156 -49.41 4.11 33.09
CA TYR A 156 -49.15 2.74 33.52
C TYR A 156 -49.54 1.72 32.46
N GLU A 157 -50.56 1.98 31.65
CA GLU A 157 -51.01 1.08 30.57
C GLU A 157 -49.92 0.93 29.49
N ARG A 158 -49.26 2.03 29.12
CA ARG A 158 -48.13 2.01 28.17
C ARG A 158 -46.92 1.31 28.77
N LEU A 159 -46.69 1.50 30.06
CA LEU A 159 -45.65 0.77 30.79
C LEU A 159 -45.95 -0.74 30.82
N ASP A 160 -47.16 -1.14 31.19
CA ASP A 160 -47.59 -2.54 31.27
C ASP A 160 -47.47 -3.26 29.91
N GLU A 161 -47.86 -2.61 28.81
CA GLU A 161 -47.67 -3.17 27.47
C GLU A 161 -46.18 -3.41 27.17
N ALA A 162 -45.32 -2.45 27.49
CA ALA A 162 -43.87 -2.58 27.30
C ALA A 162 -43.27 -3.68 28.19
N LEU A 163 -43.72 -3.79 29.44
CA LEU A 163 -43.33 -4.86 30.37
C LEU A 163 -43.73 -6.24 29.83
N ARG A 164 -44.93 -6.38 29.27
CA ARG A 164 -45.41 -7.65 28.68
C ARG A 164 -44.58 -8.10 27.48
N LYS A 165 -44.18 -7.17 26.60
CA LYS A 165 -43.28 -7.48 25.47
C LYS A 165 -41.88 -7.82 25.98
N ARG A 166 -41.35 -7.04 26.91
CA ARG A 166 -40.02 -7.28 27.49
C ARG A 166 -39.93 -8.58 28.27
N ALA A 167 -40.99 -9.03 28.92
CA ALA A 167 -41.02 -10.32 29.62
C ALA A 167 -40.81 -11.53 28.69
N GLN A 168 -40.94 -11.36 27.37
CA GLN A 168 -40.66 -12.39 26.36
C GLN A 168 -39.16 -12.51 26.04
N ILE A 169 -38.33 -11.55 26.47
CA ILE A 169 -36.87 -11.63 26.36
C ILE A 169 -36.38 -12.68 27.36
N THR A 170 -35.83 -13.78 26.85
CA THR A 170 -35.36 -14.92 27.66
C THR A 170 -33.89 -15.24 27.37
N GLY A 171 -33.18 -15.83 28.34
CA GLY A 171 -31.76 -16.18 28.22
C GLY A 171 -30.80 -15.19 28.89
N ASP A 172 -29.50 -15.48 28.84
CA ASP A 172 -28.42 -14.60 29.35
C ASP A 172 -28.20 -13.41 28.39
N VAL A 173 -29.12 -12.45 28.44
CA VAL A 173 -29.09 -11.23 27.65
C VAL A 173 -28.49 -10.11 28.49
N ALA A 174 -27.65 -9.28 27.87
CA ALA A 174 -26.97 -8.15 28.50
C ALA A 174 -27.90 -6.95 28.80
N VAL A 175 -29.07 -7.18 29.38
CA VAL A 175 -30.04 -6.15 29.77
C VAL A 175 -30.44 -6.44 31.23
N PRO A 176 -30.47 -5.44 32.13
CA PRO A 176 -30.85 -5.65 33.53
C PRO A 176 -32.23 -6.29 33.66
N GLU A 177 -32.40 -7.23 34.60
CA GLU A 177 -33.70 -7.84 34.87
C GLU A 177 -34.68 -6.82 35.48
N ILE A 178 -35.97 -6.92 35.13
CA ILE A 178 -37.03 -6.20 35.85
C ILE A 178 -37.44 -7.03 37.06
N VAL A 179 -37.20 -6.49 38.24
CA VAL A 179 -37.53 -7.14 39.52
C VAL A 179 -38.95 -6.79 39.96
N ASP A 180 -39.40 -5.58 39.67
CA ASP A 180 -40.71 -5.08 40.09
C ASP A 180 -41.14 -3.89 39.23
N ALA A 181 -42.45 -3.68 39.12
CA ALA A 181 -43.01 -2.53 38.43
C ALA A 181 -44.42 -2.25 38.95
N GLY A 182 -44.78 -0.97 39.05
CA GLY A 182 -46.04 -0.57 39.64
C GLY A 182 -46.22 0.94 39.67
N GLN A 183 -47.27 1.36 40.36
CA GLN A 183 -47.55 2.73 40.69
C GLN A 183 -47.24 2.99 42.17
N VAL A 184 -46.77 4.19 42.44
CA VAL A 184 -46.49 4.69 43.79
C VAL A 184 -47.13 6.06 43.96
N MET A 185 -47.60 6.35 45.17
CA MET A 185 -48.04 7.69 45.55
C MET A 185 -46.86 8.44 46.18
N ILE A 186 -46.40 9.48 45.53
CA ILE A 186 -45.33 10.34 46.02
C ILE A 186 -45.95 11.55 46.70
N ARG A 187 -45.71 11.71 48.00
CA ARG A 187 -46.07 12.92 48.74
C ARG A 187 -44.90 13.90 48.70
N CYS A 188 -45.11 15.03 48.04
CA CYS A 188 -44.14 16.10 47.92
C CYS A 188 -44.00 16.89 49.25
N PRO A 189 -42.85 17.55 49.49
CA PRO A 189 -42.63 18.36 50.69
C PRO A 189 -43.64 19.50 50.89
N ASP A 190 -44.27 19.95 49.79
CA ASP A 190 -45.30 20.99 49.78
C ASP A 190 -46.71 20.47 50.12
N GLY A 191 -46.84 19.19 50.48
CA GLY A 191 -48.10 18.54 50.86
C GLY A 191 -48.91 17.96 49.69
N ARG A 192 -48.52 18.18 48.43
CA ARG A 192 -49.18 17.58 47.27
C ARG A 192 -48.84 16.10 47.17
N SER A 193 -49.75 15.29 46.59
CA SER A 193 -49.51 13.87 46.35
C SER A 193 -49.76 13.52 44.89
N HIS A 194 -48.84 12.77 44.28
CA HIS A 194 -48.91 12.38 42.87
C HIS A 194 -48.77 10.87 42.72
N ILE A 195 -49.64 10.27 41.91
CA ILE A 195 -49.50 8.87 41.50
C ILE A 195 -48.59 8.85 40.27
N THR A 196 -47.53 8.06 40.33
CA THR A 196 -46.63 7.87 39.19
C THR A 196 -46.21 6.42 39.03
N ALA A 197 -45.84 6.06 37.80
CA ALA A 197 -45.30 4.76 37.48
C ALA A 197 -43.83 4.65 37.92
N CYS A 198 -43.40 3.45 38.26
CA CYS A 198 -42.01 3.16 38.61
C CYS A 198 -41.66 1.72 38.23
N VAL A 199 -40.37 1.48 38.03
CA VAL A 199 -39.79 0.17 37.68
C VAL A 199 -38.52 -0.03 38.50
N ALA A 200 -38.40 -1.17 39.17
CA ALA A 200 -37.19 -1.60 39.85
C ALA A 200 -36.43 -2.59 38.95
N LEU A 201 -35.20 -2.23 38.63
CA LEU A 201 -34.28 -2.99 37.79
C LEU A 201 -33.15 -3.57 38.64
N GLU A 202 -32.53 -4.64 38.13
CA GLU A 202 -31.23 -5.09 38.62
C GLU A 202 -30.21 -3.94 38.56
N TYR A 203 -29.42 -3.77 39.63
CA TYR A 203 -28.35 -2.78 39.69
C TYR A 203 -27.01 -3.41 39.29
N VAL A 204 -26.41 -2.91 38.20
CA VAL A 204 -25.11 -3.39 37.71
C VAL A 204 -23.96 -2.73 38.48
N SER A 205 -23.52 -3.37 39.57
CA SER A 205 -22.42 -2.87 40.41
C SER A 205 -21.04 -2.94 39.72
N ASN A 206 -20.06 -2.17 40.22
CA ASN A 206 -18.67 -2.14 39.73
C ASN A 206 -18.55 -1.88 38.21
N SER A 207 -19.34 -0.93 37.71
CA SER A 207 -19.41 -0.58 36.30
C SER A 207 -19.12 0.91 36.05
N GLN A 208 -18.73 1.22 34.82
CA GLN A 208 -18.62 2.59 34.30
C GLN A 208 -19.35 2.67 32.96
N THR A 209 -19.74 3.86 32.51
CA THR A 209 -20.35 4.00 31.19
C THR A 209 -19.34 3.71 30.07
N PHE A 210 -19.81 3.30 28.89
CA PHE A 210 -18.95 3.08 27.73
C PHE A 210 -18.25 4.38 27.31
N ALA A 211 -18.91 5.53 27.49
CA ALA A 211 -18.30 6.84 27.29
C ALA A 211 -17.09 7.09 28.22
N GLU A 212 -17.20 6.70 29.50
CA GLU A 212 -16.10 6.81 30.47
C GLU A 212 -15.00 5.79 30.17
N PHE A 213 -15.37 4.56 29.81
CA PHE A 213 -14.46 3.50 29.42
C PHE A 213 -13.58 3.88 28.21
N LEU A 214 -14.17 4.46 27.15
CA LEU A 214 -13.40 4.93 26.00
C LEU A 214 -12.49 6.11 26.35
N LYS A 215 -12.89 6.96 27.31
CA LYS A 215 -12.07 8.09 27.79
C LYS A 215 -10.93 7.67 28.69
N SER A 216 -11.13 6.66 29.54
CA SER A 216 -10.11 6.19 30.48
C SER A 216 -8.93 5.51 29.77
N GLN A 217 -9.09 5.16 28.49
CA GLN A 217 -8.10 4.45 27.69
C GLN A 217 -7.61 3.19 28.43
N GLU A 218 -8.51 2.34 28.91
CA GLU A 218 -8.17 0.97 29.30
C GLU A 218 -7.86 0.10 28.05
N ASN A 219 -7.17 -1.04 28.20
CA ASN A 219 -6.68 -1.87 27.09
C ASN A 219 -7.81 -2.31 26.12
N LEU A 220 -7.83 -1.76 24.89
CA LEU A 220 -8.76 -2.14 23.82
C LEU A 220 -8.18 -3.28 22.97
N SER A 221 -8.40 -4.51 23.42
CA SER A 221 -7.94 -5.72 22.71
C SER A 221 -9.04 -6.29 21.79
N PRO A 222 -8.71 -7.17 20.83
CA PRO A 222 -9.70 -7.86 20.00
C PRO A 222 -10.81 -8.55 20.81
N ARG A 223 -10.48 -9.06 22.01
CA ARG A 223 -11.45 -9.68 22.92
C ARG A 223 -12.50 -8.70 23.43
N VAL A 224 -12.12 -7.44 23.68
CA VAL A 224 -13.06 -6.39 24.11
C VAL A 224 -14.06 -6.09 22.99
N PHE A 225 -13.57 -5.97 21.76
CA PHE A 225 -14.43 -5.77 20.59
C PHE A 225 -15.35 -6.95 20.32
N GLN A 226 -14.82 -8.17 20.45
CA GLN A 226 -15.59 -9.39 20.32
C GLN A 226 -16.72 -9.43 21.36
N ARG A 227 -16.39 -9.15 22.63
CA ARG A 227 -17.38 -9.07 23.72
C ARG A 227 -18.39 -7.95 23.54
N PHE A 228 -17.99 -6.80 23.00
CA PHE A 228 -18.91 -5.72 22.68
C PHE A 228 -19.96 -6.17 21.66
N VAL A 229 -19.53 -6.79 20.54
CA VAL A 229 -20.46 -7.28 19.51
C VAL A 229 -21.37 -8.38 20.06
N GLU A 230 -20.82 -9.34 20.81
CA GLU A 230 -21.60 -10.43 21.41
C GLU A 230 -22.66 -9.91 22.40
N ARG A 231 -22.27 -9.04 23.33
CA ARG A 231 -23.14 -8.63 24.43
C ARG A 231 -24.11 -7.52 24.01
N VAL A 232 -23.61 -6.45 23.39
CA VAL A 232 -24.46 -5.33 22.97
C VAL A 232 -25.29 -5.72 21.73
N GLY A 233 -24.68 -6.39 20.75
CA GLY A 233 -25.42 -6.91 19.59
C GLY A 233 -26.44 -7.97 19.99
N GLY A 234 -26.08 -8.88 20.91
CA GLY A 234 -27.01 -9.87 21.48
C GLY A 234 -28.19 -9.25 22.22
N ALA A 235 -27.95 -8.20 23.03
CA ALA A 235 -29.02 -7.45 23.68
C ALA A 235 -29.99 -6.81 22.68
N LEU A 236 -29.47 -6.16 21.65
CA LEU A 236 -30.29 -5.49 20.64
C LEU A 236 -31.06 -6.49 19.77
N ALA A 237 -30.47 -7.65 19.44
CA ALA A 237 -31.17 -8.74 18.76
C ALA A 237 -32.34 -9.27 19.58
N ALA A 238 -32.17 -9.42 20.90
CA ALA A 238 -33.23 -9.89 21.78
C ALA A 238 -34.37 -8.86 21.93
N ILE A 239 -34.04 -7.56 21.95
CA ILE A 239 -35.01 -6.45 21.96
C ILE A 239 -35.82 -6.42 20.65
N GLU A 240 -35.13 -6.52 19.51
CA GLU A 240 -35.74 -6.52 18.18
C GLU A 240 -36.68 -7.72 17.99
N LEU A 241 -36.31 -8.90 18.49
CA LEU A 241 -37.09 -10.14 18.37
C LEU A 241 -38.49 -10.04 19.00
N VAL A 242 -38.65 -9.25 20.07
CA VAL A 242 -39.94 -9.03 20.74
C VAL A 242 -40.70 -7.83 20.17
N GLY A 243 -40.28 -7.31 19.02
CA GLY A 243 -40.90 -6.18 18.33
C GLY A 243 -40.71 -4.84 19.04
N LEU A 244 -39.63 -4.71 19.82
CA LEU A 244 -39.24 -3.46 20.48
C LEU A 244 -37.97 -2.90 19.83
N SER A 245 -37.75 -1.61 20.04
CA SER A 245 -36.48 -0.94 19.78
C SER A 245 -35.98 -0.30 21.08
N HIS A 246 -34.67 -0.15 21.24
CA HIS A 246 -34.13 0.60 22.36
C HIS A 246 -34.51 2.07 22.25
N GLY A 247 -34.29 2.69 21.08
CA GLY A 247 -34.80 4.03 20.74
C GLY A 247 -34.03 5.22 21.36
N ASP A 248 -33.14 4.96 22.32
CA ASP A 248 -32.22 5.95 22.90
C ASP A 248 -30.83 5.34 23.16
N LEU A 249 -30.31 4.56 22.19
CA LEU A 249 -29.02 3.89 22.36
C LEU A 249 -27.89 4.91 22.21
N HIS A 250 -27.19 5.16 23.30
CA HIS A 250 -25.98 5.99 23.32
C HIS A 250 -24.96 5.47 24.33
N GLU A 251 -23.73 5.99 24.29
CA GLU A 251 -22.59 5.47 25.09
C GLU A 251 -22.80 5.52 26.62
N ARG A 252 -23.70 6.36 27.13
CA ARG A 252 -24.05 6.39 28.56
C ARG A 252 -25.09 5.34 28.96
N ASN A 253 -25.75 4.72 27.99
CA ASN A 253 -26.72 3.64 28.16
C ASN A 253 -26.08 2.26 27.92
N ILE A 254 -24.75 2.22 27.78
CA ILE A 254 -23.97 0.99 27.76
C ILE A 254 -23.02 1.06 28.95
N LEU A 255 -23.10 0.07 29.85
CA LEU A 255 -22.19 -0.07 30.98
C LEU A 255 -21.12 -1.10 30.67
N VAL A 256 -19.91 -0.87 31.18
CA VAL A 256 -18.76 -1.77 31.15
C VAL A 256 -18.48 -2.21 32.58
N ALA A 257 -18.67 -3.49 32.88
CA ALA A 257 -18.47 -4.08 34.21
C ALA A 257 -17.21 -4.96 34.24
N LYS A 258 -16.47 -4.91 35.35
CA LYS A 258 -15.31 -5.81 35.58
C LYS A 258 -15.80 -7.09 36.26
N ARG A 259 -15.62 -8.26 35.63
CA ARG A 259 -15.87 -9.55 36.31
C ARG A 259 -14.75 -9.85 37.30
N ALA A 260 -15.12 -10.34 38.49
CA ALA A 260 -14.21 -10.67 39.59
C ALA A 260 -13.39 -11.96 39.39
N SER A 261 -13.53 -12.64 38.25
CA SER A 261 -12.80 -13.88 37.93
C SER A 261 -11.38 -13.57 37.43
N TYR A 262 -10.40 -14.35 37.88
CA TYR A 262 -9.01 -14.34 37.38
C TYR A 262 -8.99 -14.29 35.84
N GLY A 263 -8.62 -13.15 35.26
CA GLY A 263 -8.54 -12.95 33.80
C GLY A 263 -9.06 -11.62 33.25
N GLY A 264 -9.54 -10.68 34.09
CA GLY A 264 -9.74 -9.28 33.69
C GLY A 264 -10.77 -9.03 32.57
N THR A 265 -11.63 -9.99 32.25
CA THR A 265 -12.58 -9.86 31.14
C THR A 265 -13.65 -8.81 31.44
N GLN A 266 -13.74 -7.80 30.57
CA GLN A 266 -14.80 -6.79 30.59
C GLN A 266 -16.10 -7.39 30.03
N ASP A 267 -17.21 -7.05 30.67
CA ASP A 267 -18.56 -7.40 30.22
C ASP A 267 -19.35 -6.12 29.93
N PHE A 268 -20.32 -6.20 29.03
CA PHE A 268 -21.12 -5.06 28.57
C PHE A 268 -22.60 -5.27 28.90
N TRP A 269 -23.29 -4.19 29.28
CA TRP A 269 -24.71 -4.18 29.62
C TRP A 269 -25.42 -2.99 28.96
N VAL A 270 -26.54 -3.24 28.30
CA VAL A 270 -27.43 -2.22 27.76
C VAL A 270 -28.46 -1.86 28.84
N ILE A 271 -28.41 -0.61 29.30
CA ILE A 271 -29.28 -0.09 30.37
C ILE A 271 -30.28 0.93 29.82
N ASP A 272 -31.18 1.37 30.68
CA ASP A 272 -32.24 2.34 30.37
C ASP A 272 -33.31 1.89 29.37
N PHE A 273 -33.30 0.61 29.00
CA PHE A 273 -34.36 -0.03 28.24
C PHE A 273 -35.52 -0.44 29.13
N ILE A 274 -36.73 0.12 28.90
CA ILE A 274 -38.00 -0.34 29.50
C ILE A 274 -39.04 -0.71 28.43
N GLY A 275 -38.80 -0.34 27.17
CA GLY A 275 -39.72 -0.58 26.05
C GLY A 275 -40.80 0.51 25.88
N VAL A 276 -40.74 1.59 26.67
CA VAL A 276 -41.57 2.78 26.48
C VAL A 276 -40.70 3.85 25.81
N PRO A 277 -40.99 4.25 24.55
CA PRO A 277 -40.22 5.30 23.90
C PRO A 277 -40.37 6.60 24.69
N SER A 278 -39.24 7.23 25.03
CA SER A 278 -39.17 8.67 25.32
C SER A 278 -39.91 9.36 24.18
N THR A 279 -40.93 10.19 24.46
CA THR A 279 -41.81 10.80 23.45
C THR A 279 -41.00 11.44 22.32
N SER A 280 -40.73 10.66 21.28
CA SER A 280 -40.14 11.06 20.04
C SER A 280 -41.34 11.27 19.12
N SER A 281 -41.55 12.53 18.75
CA SER A 281 -42.48 12.86 17.66
C SER A 281 -42.14 11.98 16.45
N PRO A 282 -43.12 11.44 15.71
CA PRO A 282 -42.90 10.65 14.48
C PRO A 282 -42.17 11.39 13.34
N GLU A 283 -41.63 12.59 13.57
CA GLU A 283 -41.10 13.52 12.57
C GLU A 283 -39.64 13.95 12.84
N MET A 284 -38.92 13.29 13.75
CA MET A 284 -37.46 13.46 13.87
C MET A 284 -36.72 12.23 13.35
N ASP A 285 -35.75 12.47 12.46
CA ASP A 285 -34.84 11.47 11.91
C ASP A 285 -33.85 11.05 13.03
N VAL A 286 -34.33 10.22 13.96
CA VAL A 286 -33.51 9.66 15.04
C VAL A 286 -32.73 8.48 14.45
N PRO A 287 -31.39 8.44 14.59
CA PRO A 287 -30.59 7.32 14.13
C PRO A 287 -31.13 6.00 14.70
N SER A 288 -31.27 5.00 13.83
CA SER A 288 -31.71 3.66 14.28
C SER A 288 -30.73 3.06 15.29
N ASP A 289 -31.17 2.09 16.09
CA ASP A 289 -30.27 1.37 17.01
C ASP A 289 -29.10 0.71 16.28
N MET A 290 -29.31 0.24 15.04
CA MET A 290 -28.27 -0.30 14.16
C MET A 290 -27.21 0.76 13.81
N GLU A 291 -27.66 1.98 13.51
CA GLU A 291 -26.77 3.10 13.23
C GLU A 291 -25.99 3.55 14.48
N ASN A 292 -26.65 3.63 15.62
CA ASN A 292 -25.99 3.94 16.90
C ASN A 292 -24.95 2.87 17.26
N PHE A 293 -25.28 1.58 17.11
CA PHE A 293 -24.36 0.47 17.31
C PHE A 293 -23.13 0.56 16.38
N ARG A 294 -23.33 0.82 15.08
CA ARG A 294 -22.26 1.05 14.11
C ARG A 294 -21.35 2.18 14.57
N ASN A 295 -21.93 3.31 14.98
CA ASN A 295 -21.18 4.49 15.38
C ASN A 295 -20.36 4.23 16.65
N HIS A 296 -20.90 3.49 17.63
CA HIS A 296 -20.18 3.09 18.83
C HIS A 296 -19.00 2.16 18.52
N LEU A 297 -19.21 1.14 17.68
CA LEU A 297 -18.16 0.21 17.28
C LEU A 297 -17.05 0.92 16.49
N LEU A 298 -17.43 1.80 15.55
CA LEU A 298 -16.49 2.60 14.76
C LEU A 298 -15.67 3.55 15.64
N ARG A 299 -16.32 4.23 16.60
CA ARG A 299 -15.61 5.12 17.52
C ARG A 299 -14.61 4.36 18.38
N ALA A 300 -15.00 3.20 18.91
CA ALA A 300 -14.08 2.34 19.65
C ALA A 300 -12.90 1.88 18.78
N ALA A 301 -13.14 1.54 17.50
CA ALA A 301 -12.10 1.21 16.54
C ALA A 301 -11.13 2.38 16.29
N VAL A 302 -11.67 3.60 16.12
CA VAL A 302 -10.86 4.82 15.96
C VAL A 302 -9.98 5.06 17.18
N VAL A 303 -10.54 4.99 18.40
CA VAL A 303 -9.79 5.15 19.64
C VAL A 303 -8.68 4.10 19.76
N ALA A 304 -8.94 2.85 19.36
CA ALA A 304 -7.92 1.81 19.31
C ALA A 304 -6.82 2.12 18.27
N CYS A 305 -7.18 2.59 17.08
CA CYS A 305 -6.21 2.97 16.05
C CYS A 305 -5.36 4.18 16.43
N GLU A 306 -5.93 5.17 17.11
CA GLU A 306 -5.20 6.33 17.64
C GLU A 306 -4.19 5.90 18.71
N ARG A 307 -4.57 4.92 19.55
CA ARG A 307 -3.71 4.39 20.60
C ARG A 307 -2.61 3.47 20.06
N TYR A 308 -2.93 2.65 19.07
CA TYR A 308 -2.02 1.67 18.48
C TYR A 308 -1.72 2.03 17.01
N PRO A 309 -1.03 3.16 16.76
CA PRO A 309 -0.75 3.62 15.40
C PRO A 309 0.09 2.57 14.66
N GLY A 310 -0.24 2.30 13.39
CA GLY A 310 0.49 1.32 12.56
C GLY A 310 -0.05 -0.11 12.62
N TYR A 311 -0.96 -0.45 13.53
CA TYR A 311 -1.73 -1.69 13.42
C TYR A 311 -2.84 -1.53 12.39
N SER A 312 -3.07 -2.57 11.57
CA SER A 312 -4.27 -2.61 10.74
C SER A 312 -5.51 -2.68 11.63
N VAL A 313 -6.56 -1.94 11.28
CA VAL A 313 -7.88 -2.00 11.95
C VAL A 313 -8.34 -3.44 12.11
N ARG A 314 -8.13 -4.26 11.06
CA ARG A 314 -8.46 -5.69 11.04
C ARG A 314 -7.78 -6.50 12.14
N LEU A 315 -6.52 -6.20 12.45
CA LEU A 315 -5.78 -6.88 13.52
C LEU A 315 -6.23 -6.43 14.91
N LEU A 316 -6.55 -5.14 15.08
CA LEU A 316 -7.01 -4.59 16.36
C LEU A 316 -8.41 -5.06 16.74
N LEU A 317 -9.32 -5.14 15.76
CA LEU A 317 -10.69 -5.58 15.98
C LEU A 317 -10.80 -7.11 16.02
N GLY A 318 -9.92 -7.82 15.33
CA GLY A 318 -10.10 -9.22 14.99
C GLY A 318 -10.98 -9.40 13.76
N GLU A 319 -10.80 -10.54 13.08
CA GLU A 319 -11.38 -10.82 11.77
C GLU A 319 -12.91 -10.69 11.71
N ASN A 320 -13.61 -11.32 12.66
CA ASN A 320 -15.07 -11.37 12.66
C ASN A 320 -15.67 -9.98 12.94
N VAL A 321 -15.10 -9.24 13.89
CA VAL A 321 -15.56 -7.88 14.19
C VAL A 321 -15.28 -6.95 13.01
N PHE A 322 -14.13 -7.07 12.35
CA PHE A 322 -13.81 -6.27 11.17
C PHE A 322 -14.80 -6.55 10.04
N ARG A 323 -15.15 -7.81 9.79
CA ARG A 323 -16.18 -8.19 8.81
C ARG A 323 -17.55 -7.60 9.16
N VAL A 324 -17.96 -7.67 10.42
CA VAL A 324 -19.19 -7.03 10.91
C VAL A 324 -19.16 -5.52 10.68
N LEU A 325 -18.05 -4.85 11.02
CA LEU A 325 -17.92 -3.41 10.83
C LEU A 325 -18.01 -3.02 9.34
N GLU A 326 -17.38 -3.77 8.45
CA GLU A 326 -17.49 -3.55 7.00
C GLU A 326 -18.92 -3.81 6.49
N GLY A 327 -19.60 -4.86 6.97
CA GLY A 327 -21.00 -5.11 6.66
C GLY A 327 -21.92 -3.97 7.11
N LEU A 328 -21.71 -3.45 8.32
CA LEU A 328 -22.45 -2.30 8.87
C LEU A 328 -22.21 -1.02 8.05
N ARG A 329 -20.99 -0.80 7.55
CA ARG A 329 -20.66 0.33 6.67
C ARG A 329 -21.30 0.24 5.30
N ASN A 330 -21.52 -0.99 4.81
CA ASN A 330 -22.14 -1.28 3.52
C ASN A 330 -23.65 -1.55 3.64
N GLU A 331 -24.26 -1.28 4.80
CA GLU A 331 -25.69 -1.51 5.05
C GLU A 331 -26.14 -2.95 4.74
N ALA A 332 -25.27 -3.92 5.01
CA ALA A 332 -25.47 -5.32 4.66
C ALA A 332 -26.45 -6.07 5.58
N TYR A 333 -26.78 -5.52 6.75
CA TYR A 333 -27.62 -6.15 7.77
C TYR A 333 -28.96 -5.42 7.90
N ARG A 334 -30.05 -6.18 7.89
CA ARG A 334 -31.41 -5.67 8.12
C ARG A 334 -31.89 -5.86 9.56
N SER A 335 -31.23 -6.72 10.32
CA SER A 335 -31.51 -7.02 11.73
C SER A 335 -30.23 -7.33 12.50
N PHE A 336 -30.27 -7.25 13.83
CA PHE A 336 -29.15 -7.67 14.67
C PHE A 336 -28.95 -9.19 14.67
N SER A 337 -30.00 -9.96 14.37
CA SER A 337 -29.88 -11.42 14.21
C SER A 337 -29.00 -11.79 13.03
N GLU A 338 -29.21 -11.17 11.85
CA GLU A 338 -28.36 -11.36 10.66
C GLU A 338 -26.90 -10.96 10.93
N LEU A 339 -26.71 -9.86 11.67
CA LEU A 339 -25.37 -9.38 12.06
C LEU A 339 -24.64 -10.41 12.94
N LEU A 340 -25.33 -10.99 13.93
CA LEU A 340 -24.75 -12.00 14.81
C LEU A 340 -24.50 -13.33 14.09
N GLU A 341 -25.34 -13.71 13.14
CA GLU A 341 -25.11 -14.86 12.27
C GLU A 341 -23.82 -14.69 11.45
N ASP A 342 -23.61 -13.52 10.82
CA ASP A 342 -22.36 -13.26 10.11
C ASP A 342 -21.17 -13.21 11.06
N PHE A 343 -21.32 -12.61 12.24
CA PHE A 343 -20.27 -12.58 13.26
C PHE A 343 -19.80 -13.98 13.68
N HIS A 344 -20.73 -14.93 13.86
CA HIS A 344 -20.43 -16.32 14.24
C HIS A 344 -20.03 -17.22 13.06
N ARG A 345 -20.14 -16.73 11.83
CA ARG A 345 -19.80 -17.51 10.64
C ARG A 345 -18.34 -17.93 10.63
N SER A 346 -18.12 -19.24 10.51
CA SER A 346 -16.78 -19.83 10.34
C SER A 346 -16.18 -19.42 9.00
N ARG A 347 -14.86 -19.24 8.96
CA ARG A 347 -14.12 -18.89 7.74
C ARG A 347 -14.41 -19.95 6.66
N LEU A 348 -15.01 -19.54 5.54
CA LEU A 348 -14.99 -20.39 4.35
C LEU A 348 -13.54 -20.44 3.88
N PRO A 349 -12.89 -21.62 3.83
CA PRO A 349 -11.62 -21.73 3.14
C PRO A 349 -11.87 -21.32 1.69
N ILE A 350 -11.06 -20.41 1.16
CA ILE A 350 -11.04 -20.15 -0.28
C ILE A 350 -10.71 -21.51 -0.92
N PRO A 351 -11.57 -22.05 -1.79
CA PRO A 351 -11.26 -23.30 -2.48
C PRO A 351 -9.89 -23.15 -3.14
N GLN A 352 -8.97 -24.10 -2.94
CA GLN A 352 -7.61 -24.04 -3.53
C GLN A 352 -7.64 -23.81 -5.05
N ASP A 353 -8.74 -24.19 -5.71
CA ASP A 353 -8.93 -24.08 -7.15
C ASP A 353 -9.61 -22.78 -7.61
N TYR A 354 -10.05 -21.90 -6.71
CA TYR A 354 -10.81 -20.69 -7.07
C TYR A 354 -9.98 -19.69 -7.88
N PHE A 355 -8.66 -19.72 -7.72
CA PHE A 355 -7.69 -18.93 -8.50
C PHE A 355 -6.79 -19.81 -9.36
N ARG A 356 -7.27 -20.96 -9.86
CA ARG A 356 -6.46 -21.74 -10.81
C ARG A 356 -6.17 -20.86 -12.03
N ALA A 357 -4.99 -20.25 -12.04
CA ALA A 357 -4.56 -19.43 -13.14
C ALA A 357 -4.58 -20.32 -14.39
N PRO A 358 -5.08 -19.81 -15.54
CA PRO A 358 -4.90 -20.51 -16.80
C PRO A 358 -3.41 -20.87 -16.96
N LEU A 359 -3.13 -21.96 -17.69
CA LEU A 359 -1.74 -22.32 -18.00
C LEU A 359 -1.02 -21.07 -18.53
N PRO A 360 0.13 -20.72 -17.96
CA PRO A 360 0.78 -19.47 -18.30
C PRO A 360 1.17 -19.48 -19.77
N GLU A 361 0.83 -18.44 -20.51
CA GLU A 361 1.33 -18.26 -21.86
C GLU A 361 2.86 -18.03 -21.77
N PRO A 362 3.67 -18.62 -22.67
CA PRO A 362 5.11 -18.74 -22.48
C PRO A 362 5.85 -17.39 -22.40
N PHE A 363 5.23 -16.31 -22.89
CA PHE A 363 5.85 -14.98 -22.95
C PHE A 363 5.05 -13.91 -22.21
N GLU A 364 4.04 -14.29 -21.43
CA GLU A 364 3.20 -13.35 -20.70
C GLU A 364 4.01 -12.53 -19.67
N TRP A 365 4.96 -13.20 -19.00
CA TRP A 365 5.75 -12.60 -17.93
C TRP A 365 7.09 -12.07 -18.43
N LEU A 366 7.02 -11.01 -19.25
CA LEU A 366 8.19 -10.30 -19.77
C LEU A 366 9.03 -9.62 -18.67
N ARG A 367 8.39 -9.33 -17.54
CA ARG A 367 9.01 -8.71 -16.36
C ARG A 367 8.89 -9.66 -15.19
N VAL A 368 9.90 -9.68 -14.33
CA VAL A 368 9.92 -10.57 -13.15
C VAL A 368 8.79 -10.22 -12.18
N GLU A 369 8.37 -8.95 -12.15
CA GLU A 369 7.27 -8.46 -11.32
C GLU A 369 5.90 -8.94 -11.78
N PHE A 370 5.79 -9.44 -13.01
CA PHE A 370 4.55 -10.00 -13.56
C PHE A 370 4.43 -11.50 -13.31
N ILE A 371 5.47 -12.13 -12.75
CA ILE A 371 5.41 -13.55 -12.36
C ILE A 371 4.46 -13.66 -11.16
N PRO A 372 3.42 -14.50 -11.23
CA PRO A 372 2.30 -14.47 -10.30
C PRO A 372 2.60 -15.08 -8.93
N SER A 373 3.59 -15.97 -8.85
CA SER A 373 3.98 -16.62 -7.59
C SER A 373 5.48 -16.79 -7.47
N ALA A 374 5.96 -16.88 -6.23
CA ALA A 374 7.36 -17.18 -5.95
C ALA A 374 7.78 -18.56 -6.49
N GLU A 375 6.88 -19.55 -6.54
CA GLU A 375 7.17 -20.84 -7.18
C GLU A 375 7.62 -20.65 -8.64
N TRP A 376 6.82 -19.92 -9.43
CA TRP A 376 7.14 -19.66 -10.83
C TRP A 376 8.42 -18.84 -11.01
N LEU A 377 8.74 -17.97 -10.04
CA LEU A 377 10.00 -17.24 -10.02
C LEU A 377 11.20 -18.22 -10.03
N TYR A 378 11.18 -19.26 -9.21
CA TYR A 378 12.26 -20.25 -9.18
C TYR A 378 12.24 -21.19 -10.39
N ARG A 379 11.05 -21.68 -10.81
CA ARG A 379 10.92 -22.56 -11.98
C ARG A 379 11.50 -21.93 -13.25
N LEU A 380 11.23 -20.64 -13.47
CA LEU A 380 11.68 -19.92 -14.65
C LEU A 380 13.09 -19.33 -14.54
N PHE A 381 13.75 -19.47 -13.39
CA PHE A 381 15.09 -18.92 -13.16
C PHE A 381 16.16 -19.78 -13.80
N GLU A 382 16.77 -19.28 -14.88
CA GLU A 382 17.93 -19.92 -15.50
C GLU A 382 19.16 -19.02 -15.28
N PRO A 383 19.98 -19.26 -14.23
CA PRO A 383 21.18 -18.48 -13.98
C PRO A 383 22.37 -18.91 -14.84
N VAL A 384 23.31 -17.99 -15.04
CA VAL A 384 24.70 -18.32 -15.38
C VAL A 384 25.40 -18.73 -14.08
N PRO A 385 25.85 -19.99 -13.92
CA PRO A 385 26.29 -20.52 -12.62
C PRO A 385 27.38 -19.68 -11.95
N SER A 386 28.45 -19.34 -12.67
CA SER A 386 29.57 -18.54 -12.13
C SER A 386 29.18 -17.15 -11.67
N ARG A 387 28.20 -16.53 -12.33
CA ARG A 387 27.68 -15.21 -11.96
C ARG A 387 26.77 -15.32 -10.74
N PHE A 388 25.87 -16.31 -10.73
CA PHE A 388 24.98 -16.52 -9.61
C PHE A 388 25.74 -16.83 -8.32
N GLU A 389 26.76 -17.68 -8.37
CA GLU A 389 27.62 -17.98 -7.23
C GLU A 389 28.26 -16.70 -6.65
N THR A 390 28.78 -15.83 -7.52
CA THR A 390 29.35 -14.54 -7.11
C THR A 390 28.31 -13.63 -6.46
N ILE A 391 27.09 -13.57 -7.02
CA ILE A 391 26.00 -12.72 -6.51
C ILE A 391 25.47 -13.27 -5.17
N ALA A 392 25.34 -14.59 -5.03
CA ALA A 392 24.80 -15.26 -3.85
C ALA A 392 25.79 -15.31 -2.68
N ARG A 393 27.10 -15.18 -2.92
CA ARG A 393 28.12 -15.13 -1.86
C ARG A 393 27.84 -14.00 -0.87
N PHE A 394 28.04 -14.22 0.42
CA PHE A 394 27.87 -13.16 1.42
C PHE A 394 28.87 -12.02 1.21
N GLY A 395 28.37 -10.78 1.25
CA GLY A 395 29.16 -9.57 1.00
C GLY A 395 28.40 -8.58 0.11
N ASN A 396 28.77 -7.30 0.19
CA ASN A 396 28.09 -6.26 -0.59
C ASN A 396 28.27 -6.51 -2.09
N THR A 397 27.19 -6.42 -2.86
CA THR A 397 27.22 -6.64 -4.32
C THR A 397 26.37 -5.63 -5.04
N TRP A 398 26.94 -5.07 -6.10
CA TRP A 398 26.24 -4.22 -7.04
C TRP A 398 26.05 -4.95 -8.36
N LEU A 399 24.79 -5.10 -8.74
CA LEU A 399 24.38 -5.78 -9.95
C LEU A 399 23.89 -4.75 -10.96
N SER A 400 24.70 -4.49 -11.97
CA SER A 400 24.39 -3.56 -13.05
C SER A 400 24.13 -4.29 -14.37
N GLY A 401 23.71 -3.54 -15.37
CA GLY A 401 23.53 -4.03 -16.73
C GLY A 401 22.37 -3.35 -17.44
N PRO A 402 22.20 -3.58 -18.76
CA PRO A 402 21.15 -2.96 -19.55
C PRO A 402 19.74 -3.36 -19.07
N ARG A 403 18.75 -2.59 -19.46
CA ARG A 403 17.33 -2.94 -19.21
C ARG A 403 17.01 -4.31 -19.80
N GLY A 404 16.33 -5.16 -19.03
CA GLY A 404 15.88 -6.46 -19.51
C GLY A 404 16.90 -7.60 -19.47
N CYS A 405 18.11 -7.41 -18.90
CA CYS A 405 19.12 -8.48 -18.78
C CYS A 405 18.90 -9.47 -17.61
N GLY A 406 17.82 -9.31 -16.82
CA GLY A 406 17.45 -10.26 -15.75
C GLY A 406 17.93 -9.93 -14.33
N LYS A 407 18.52 -8.75 -14.07
CA LYS A 407 19.03 -8.32 -12.74
C LYS A 407 18.07 -8.62 -11.59
N SER A 408 16.82 -8.17 -11.72
CA SER A 408 15.79 -8.35 -10.69
C SER A 408 15.43 -9.83 -10.46
N HIS A 409 15.55 -10.68 -11.47
CA HIS A 409 15.34 -12.12 -11.32
C HIS A 409 16.43 -12.76 -10.43
N TYR A 410 17.70 -12.44 -10.68
CA TYR A 410 18.82 -12.88 -9.83
C TYR A 410 18.66 -12.43 -8.38
N LEU A 411 18.17 -11.21 -8.17
CA LEU A 411 18.02 -10.68 -6.83
C LEU A 411 16.83 -11.31 -6.09
N ARG A 412 15.67 -11.44 -6.74
CA ARG A 412 14.43 -11.91 -6.10
C ARG A 412 14.46 -13.39 -5.71
N VAL A 413 15.25 -14.22 -6.38
CA VAL A 413 15.45 -15.63 -5.98
C VAL A 413 16.33 -15.79 -4.75
N LEU A 414 17.03 -14.74 -4.32
CA LEU A 414 17.74 -14.73 -3.03
C LEU A 414 16.83 -14.35 -1.87
N ALA A 415 15.60 -13.87 -2.15
CA ALA A 415 14.65 -13.50 -1.11
C ALA A 415 14.10 -14.73 -0.39
N PHE A 416 13.74 -14.54 0.88
CA PHE A 416 13.03 -15.56 1.63
C PHE A 416 11.60 -15.68 1.13
N HIS A 417 11.20 -16.88 0.70
CA HIS A 417 9.86 -17.18 0.20
C HIS A 417 9.35 -18.44 0.91
N PRO A 418 8.63 -18.32 2.05
CA PRO A 418 8.26 -19.48 2.87
C PRO A 418 7.34 -20.46 2.12
N GLN A 419 6.43 -19.97 1.29
CA GLN A 419 5.57 -20.80 0.45
C GLN A 419 6.35 -21.70 -0.51
N VAL A 420 7.49 -21.23 -1.04
CA VAL A 420 8.33 -22.03 -1.94
C VAL A 420 8.97 -23.21 -1.22
N ILE A 421 9.28 -23.05 0.07
CA ILE A 421 9.84 -24.12 0.89
C ILE A 421 8.79 -25.21 1.11
N VAL A 422 7.56 -24.82 1.47
CA VAL A 422 6.43 -25.75 1.64
C VAL A 422 6.10 -26.48 0.34
N GLU A 423 6.02 -25.76 -0.78
CA GLU A 423 5.70 -26.36 -2.08
C GLU A 423 6.84 -27.24 -2.62
N ALA A 424 8.10 -26.93 -2.31
CA ALA A 424 9.23 -27.77 -2.69
C ALA A 424 9.25 -29.12 -1.95
N ALA A 425 8.62 -29.23 -0.78
CA ALA A 425 8.46 -30.52 -0.11
C ALA A 425 7.56 -31.47 -0.91
N LYS A 426 6.58 -30.92 -1.65
CA LYS A 426 5.60 -31.67 -2.45
C LYS A 426 6.02 -31.82 -3.92
N ASN A 427 6.76 -30.84 -4.45
CA ASN A 427 7.13 -30.80 -5.87
C ASN A 427 8.61 -31.12 -6.10
N GLN A 428 8.89 -32.30 -6.66
CA GLN A 428 10.25 -32.78 -6.91
C GLN A 428 11.05 -31.87 -7.86
N GLU A 429 10.41 -31.30 -8.89
CA GLU A 429 11.07 -30.42 -9.86
C GLU A 429 11.54 -29.12 -9.17
N LEU A 430 10.65 -28.49 -8.39
CA LEU A 430 10.99 -27.29 -7.63
C LEU A 430 12.09 -27.57 -6.61
N ASN A 431 12.03 -28.70 -5.90
CA ASN A 431 13.06 -29.11 -4.95
C ASN A 431 14.43 -29.27 -5.61
N GLN A 432 14.49 -29.95 -6.77
CA GLN A 432 15.73 -30.06 -7.55
C GLN A 432 16.24 -28.69 -8.00
N LYS A 433 15.34 -27.78 -8.38
CA LYS A 433 15.71 -26.41 -8.75
C LYS A 433 16.35 -25.66 -7.57
N LEU A 434 15.77 -25.72 -6.39
CA LEU A 434 16.34 -25.11 -5.17
C LEU A 434 17.71 -25.69 -4.82
N LYS A 435 17.87 -27.02 -4.92
CA LYS A 435 19.18 -27.69 -4.72
C LYS A 435 20.22 -27.23 -5.74
N SER A 436 19.84 -27.08 -7.01
CA SER A 436 20.76 -26.67 -8.08
C SER A 436 21.35 -25.27 -7.88
N ILE A 437 20.63 -24.39 -7.18
CA ILE A 437 21.08 -23.03 -6.83
C ILE A 437 21.59 -22.92 -5.39
N ASN A 438 21.72 -24.05 -4.67
CA ASN A 438 22.16 -24.11 -3.28
C ASN A 438 21.35 -23.18 -2.35
N TYR A 439 20.02 -23.15 -2.54
CA TYR A 439 19.14 -22.33 -1.72
C TYR A 439 18.97 -22.94 -0.32
N ASP A 440 19.28 -22.15 0.71
CA ASP A 440 19.07 -22.49 2.11
C ASP A 440 18.81 -21.22 2.92
N PHE A 441 17.57 -21.01 3.33
CA PHE A 441 17.17 -19.81 4.07
C PHE A 441 17.82 -19.71 5.46
N LYS A 442 18.19 -20.85 6.07
CA LYS A 442 18.87 -20.87 7.37
C LYS A 442 20.31 -20.38 7.27
N ARG A 443 20.89 -20.39 6.06
CA ARG A 443 22.21 -19.82 5.77
C ARG A 443 22.12 -18.42 5.20
N ALA A 444 21.20 -18.18 4.26
CA ALA A 444 21.03 -16.92 3.56
C ALA A 444 19.56 -16.48 3.57
N PHE A 445 19.25 -15.46 4.38
CA PHE A 445 17.89 -14.95 4.55
C PHE A 445 17.74 -13.59 3.85
N GLY A 446 17.05 -13.58 2.71
CA GLY A 446 16.90 -12.38 1.88
C GLY A 446 15.66 -11.55 2.20
N ILE A 447 15.86 -10.25 2.39
CA ILE A 447 14.84 -9.25 2.70
C ILE A 447 14.70 -8.32 1.49
N LEU A 448 13.55 -8.39 0.80
CA LEU A 448 13.35 -7.72 -0.49
C LEU A 448 12.75 -6.30 -0.34
N PHE A 449 13.46 -5.33 -0.91
CA PHE A 449 13.00 -3.95 -1.15
C PHE A 449 12.76 -3.73 -2.64
N ALA A 450 11.50 -3.71 -3.06
CA ALA A 450 11.12 -3.45 -4.46
C ALA A 450 10.93 -1.94 -4.71
N CYS A 451 12.01 -1.22 -5.00
CA CYS A 451 12.01 0.24 -5.04
C CYS A 451 11.10 0.86 -6.13
N ARG A 452 10.78 0.10 -7.18
CA ARG A 452 9.82 0.51 -8.23
C ARG A 452 8.43 0.85 -7.72
N LEU A 453 8.05 0.33 -6.55
CA LEU A 453 6.73 0.58 -5.95
C LEU A 453 6.59 2.00 -5.38
N GLY A 454 7.63 2.83 -5.48
CA GLY A 454 7.57 4.24 -5.13
C GLY A 454 7.75 4.53 -3.64
N GLU A 455 8.10 3.53 -2.84
CA GLU A 455 8.32 3.67 -1.39
C GLU A 455 9.36 4.76 -1.04
N PHE A 456 10.37 4.93 -1.88
CA PHE A 456 11.43 5.94 -1.68
C PHE A 456 11.19 7.25 -2.44
N LYS A 457 10.13 7.31 -3.27
CA LYS A 457 9.81 8.48 -4.09
C LYS A 457 9.53 9.75 -3.27
N PRO A 458 8.90 9.67 -2.07
CA PRO A 458 8.70 10.86 -1.25
C PRO A 458 10.00 11.51 -0.78
N PHE A 459 11.09 10.76 -0.61
CA PHE A 459 12.34 11.26 -0.04
C PHE A 459 13.22 11.96 -1.09
N ALA A 460 12.74 13.09 -1.59
CA ALA A 460 13.47 13.96 -2.52
C ALA A 460 13.74 15.34 -1.90
N PRO A 461 14.93 15.93 -2.09
CA PRO A 461 15.25 17.29 -1.64
C PRO A 461 14.23 18.34 -2.12
N ASP A 462 13.64 18.14 -3.30
CA ASP A 462 12.64 19.01 -3.90
C ASP A 462 11.40 19.19 -3.01
N VAL A 463 11.03 18.19 -2.21
CA VAL A 463 9.92 18.27 -1.25
C VAL A 463 10.17 19.36 -0.19
N MET A 464 11.44 19.59 0.15
CA MET A 464 11.87 20.66 1.05
C MET A 464 12.29 21.95 0.31
N ARG A 465 12.07 22.02 -1.01
CA ARG A 465 12.52 23.11 -1.90
C ARG A 465 14.04 23.32 -1.85
N ARG A 466 14.80 22.22 -1.77
CA ARG A 466 16.27 22.22 -1.74
C ARG A 466 16.83 21.30 -2.82
N THR A 467 18.09 21.45 -3.16
CA THR A 467 18.80 20.58 -4.12
C THR A 467 19.52 19.41 -3.44
N THR A 468 19.87 19.56 -2.16
CA THR A 468 20.58 18.54 -1.33
C THR A 468 20.01 18.51 0.08
N PHE A 469 20.22 17.40 0.79
CA PHE A 469 19.88 17.30 2.22
C PHE A 469 20.98 17.90 3.10
N ASP A 470 20.60 18.61 4.17
CA ASP A 470 21.53 19.02 5.22
C ASP A 470 21.91 17.83 6.13
N SER A 471 22.91 18.01 6.98
CA SER A 471 23.43 16.93 7.85
C SER A 471 22.38 16.35 8.80
N GLU A 472 21.50 17.19 9.35
CA GLU A 472 20.43 16.76 10.26
C GLU A 472 19.36 15.94 9.52
N THR A 473 18.93 16.40 8.34
CA THR A 473 18.00 15.69 7.46
C THR A 473 18.60 14.38 6.99
N LYS A 474 19.90 14.35 6.64
CA LYS A 474 20.62 13.11 6.30
C LYS A 474 20.59 12.10 7.45
N ALA A 475 20.86 12.53 8.69
CA ALA A 475 20.80 11.67 9.87
C ALA A 475 19.38 11.13 10.10
N PHE A 476 18.36 11.98 9.96
CA PHE A 476 16.96 11.59 10.14
C PHE A 476 16.46 10.61 9.05
N LEU A 477 16.84 10.85 7.79
CA LEU A 477 16.51 9.94 6.68
C LEU A 477 17.24 8.60 6.79
N LYS A 478 18.48 8.60 7.31
CA LYS A 478 19.20 7.37 7.65
C LYS A 478 18.45 6.56 8.72
N HIS A 479 17.98 7.24 9.77
CA HIS A 479 17.13 6.64 10.80
C HIS A 479 15.87 5.99 10.20
N ILE A 480 15.17 6.67 9.28
CA ILE A 480 14.03 6.11 8.56
C ILE A 480 14.43 4.88 7.73
N LEU A 481 15.56 4.91 7.03
CA LEU A 481 16.03 3.78 6.24
C LEU A 481 16.31 2.54 7.10
N ILE A 482 16.89 2.73 8.29
CA ILE A 482 17.12 1.64 9.25
C ILE A 482 15.78 1.09 9.77
N LEU A 483 14.83 1.95 10.15
CA LEU A 483 13.48 1.52 10.57
C LEU A 483 12.77 0.72 9.48
N LYS A 484 12.89 1.14 8.22
CA LYS A 484 12.38 0.40 7.06
C LYS A 484 12.99 -0.99 6.94
N ILE A 485 14.32 -1.11 7.12
CA ILE A 485 15.01 -2.40 7.12
C ILE A 485 14.51 -3.29 8.27
N TRP A 486 14.39 -2.76 9.48
CA TRP A 486 13.87 -3.51 10.61
C TRP A 486 12.44 -3.98 10.36
N ASN A 487 11.53 -3.08 9.99
CA ASN A 487 10.14 -3.40 9.75
C ASN A 487 10.00 -4.46 8.65
N LYS A 488 10.68 -4.28 7.51
CA LYS A 488 10.62 -5.26 6.42
C LYS A 488 11.19 -6.62 6.82
N THR A 489 12.24 -6.65 7.64
CA THR A 489 12.80 -7.89 8.20
C THR A 489 11.77 -8.60 9.08
N LEU A 490 11.15 -7.88 10.02
CA LEU A 490 10.14 -8.45 10.91
C LEU A 490 8.90 -8.92 10.12
N GLN A 491 8.45 -8.19 9.10
CA GLN A 491 7.39 -8.65 8.20
C GLN A 491 7.76 -9.96 7.49
N THR A 492 9.00 -10.05 6.98
CA THR A 492 9.50 -11.26 6.30
C THR A 492 9.58 -12.46 7.26
N ILE A 493 9.94 -12.23 8.52
CA ILE A 493 9.92 -13.27 9.56
C ILE A 493 8.47 -13.68 9.87
N LYS A 494 7.56 -12.71 9.99
CA LYS A 494 6.13 -12.97 10.22
C LYS A 494 5.56 -13.89 9.14
N GLU A 495 5.87 -13.65 7.87
CA GLU A 495 5.45 -14.50 6.76
C GLU A 495 5.93 -15.96 6.94
N GLY A 496 7.13 -16.18 7.48
CA GLY A 496 7.64 -17.52 7.79
C GLY A 496 7.03 -18.18 9.02
N LEU A 497 6.56 -17.39 10.00
CA LEU A 497 5.84 -17.90 11.18
C LEU A 497 4.40 -18.30 10.83
N GLU A 498 3.74 -17.55 9.95
CA GLU A 498 2.34 -17.79 9.53
C GLU A 498 2.23 -18.87 8.45
N CYS A 499 3.30 -19.16 7.71
CA CYS A 499 3.30 -20.18 6.67
C CYS A 499 3.60 -21.55 7.26
N CYS A 500 2.61 -22.45 7.23
CA CYS A 500 2.71 -23.81 7.76
C CYS A 500 2.79 -24.86 6.65
N GLU A 501 3.47 -25.97 6.94
CA GLU A 501 3.42 -27.18 6.12
C GLU A 501 2.08 -27.90 6.33
N ASP A 502 1.41 -28.31 5.26
CA ASP A 502 0.07 -28.92 5.33
C ASP A 502 0.04 -30.24 6.13
N GLU A 503 1.10 -31.05 6.05
CA GLU A 503 1.14 -32.39 6.67
C GLU A 503 1.44 -32.34 8.17
N THR A 504 2.33 -31.45 8.59
CA THR A 504 2.81 -31.38 9.98
C THR A 504 2.15 -30.24 10.75
N ASN A 505 1.45 -29.34 10.05
CA ASN A 505 0.94 -28.05 10.55
C ASN A 505 2.02 -27.23 11.28
N ARG A 506 3.30 -27.46 10.94
CA ARG A 506 4.44 -26.77 11.53
C ARG A 506 4.79 -25.56 10.68
N SER A 507 4.98 -24.41 11.33
CA SER A 507 5.47 -23.19 10.67
C SER A 507 6.87 -23.39 10.09
N VAL A 508 7.14 -22.75 8.93
CA VAL A 508 8.46 -22.77 8.27
C VAL A 508 9.55 -22.20 9.18
N LEU A 509 9.23 -21.16 9.95
CA LEU A 509 10.07 -20.65 11.04
C LEU A 509 9.50 -21.08 12.39
N ALA A 510 10.38 -21.54 13.28
CA ALA A 510 10.04 -21.77 14.67
C ALA A 510 9.69 -20.44 15.38
N PRO A 511 8.74 -20.47 16.35
CA PRO A 511 8.42 -19.30 17.15
C PRO A 511 9.63 -18.80 17.96
N PRO A 512 9.65 -17.51 18.34
CA PRO A 512 10.77 -16.93 19.06
C PRO A 512 10.96 -17.58 20.43
N THR A 513 12.20 -17.90 20.79
CA THR A 513 12.54 -18.56 22.08
C THR A 513 13.04 -17.59 23.13
N ASN A 514 13.52 -16.41 22.73
CA ASN A 514 14.04 -15.38 23.65
C ASN A 514 13.42 -14.00 23.34
N SER A 515 12.12 -13.88 23.54
CA SER A 515 11.39 -12.64 23.22
C SER A 515 11.77 -11.47 24.14
N THR A 516 12.32 -11.72 25.34
CA THR A 516 12.75 -10.68 26.29
C THR A 516 13.87 -9.82 25.74
N HIS A 517 14.90 -10.43 25.12
CA HIS A 517 15.98 -9.68 24.48
C HIS A 517 15.49 -8.81 23.33
N LEU A 518 14.52 -9.30 22.55
CA LEU A 518 13.92 -8.53 21.46
C LEU A 518 13.15 -7.33 22.02
N ILE A 519 12.31 -7.52 23.04
CA ILE A 519 11.58 -6.41 23.69
C ILE A 519 12.56 -5.36 24.19
N GLN A 520 13.55 -5.76 25.00
CA GLN A 520 14.52 -4.83 25.58
C GLN A 520 15.28 -4.05 24.50
N PHE A 521 15.66 -4.73 23.41
CA PHE A 521 16.29 -4.06 22.28
C PHE A 521 15.38 -2.97 21.70
N PHE A 522 14.08 -3.26 21.49
CA PHE A 522 13.14 -2.29 20.95
C PHE A 522 12.85 -1.14 21.93
N GLU A 523 12.67 -1.43 23.22
CA GLU A 523 12.40 -0.42 24.24
C GLU A 523 13.55 0.58 24.38
N ASP A 524 14.79 0.09 24.39
CA ASP A 524 16.01 0.90 24.47
C ASP A 524 16.16 1.90 23.30
N ARG A 525 15.65 1.57 22.10
CA ARG A 525 15.83 2.38 20.89
C ARG A 525 14.58 3.16 20.48
N LEU A 526 13.40 2.57 20.62
CA LEU A 526 12.14 3.13 20.13
C LEU A 526 11.26 3.71 21.26
N GLY A 527 11.58 3.42 22.52
CA GLY A 527 10.81 3.83 23.70
C GLY A 527 9.87 2.73 24.21
N SER A 528 9.17 3.02 25.32
CA SER A 528 8.30 2.06 26.01
C SER A 528 7.28 1.40 25.08
N MET A 529 7.20 0.08 25.15
CA MET A 529 6.19 -0.71 24.45
C MET A 529 5.08 -1.09 25.43
N ALA A 530 3.82 -1.04 24.99
CA ALA A 530 2.70 -1.52 25.78
C ALA A 530 2.73 -3.06 25.82
N VAL A 531 2.92 -3.64 27.01
CA VAL A 531 2.94 -5.09 27.22
C VAL A 531 1.51 -5.58 27.47
N MET A 532 1.05 -6.57 26.72
CA MET A 532 -0.23 -7.26 26.99
C MET A 532 -0.12 -8.13 28.25
N GLU A 533 -1.22 -8.31 28.98
CA GLU A 533 -1.32 -9.33 30.03
C GLU A 533 -1.30 -10.74 29.39
N ASP A 534 -0.44 -11.63 29.89
CA ASP A 534 -0.17 -12.99 29.40
C ASP A 534 0.21 -13.14 27.90
N PRO A 535 1.32 -12.55 27.43
CA PRO A 535 1.67 -12.57 26.03
C PRO A 535 2.32 -13.91 25.63
N THR A 536 1.77 -14.59 24.61
CA THR A 536 2.47 -15.67 23.91
C THR A 536 3.70 -15.13 23.19
N ALA A 537 4.72 -15.96 22.95
CA ALA A 537 5.95 -15.55 22.28
C ALA A 537 5.68 -14.90 20.90
N GLU A 538 4.69 -15.41 20.17
CA GLU A 538 4.21 -14.84 18.91
C GLU A 538 3.54 -13.47 19.10
N SER A 539 2.69 -13.31 20.11
CA SER A 539 2.07 -12.01 20.40
C SER A 539 3.10 -10.93 20.78
N VAL A 540 4.17 -11.31 21.49
CA VAL A 540 5.29 -10.41 21.80
C VAL A 540 5.98 -9.97 20.51
N PHE A 541 6.28 -10.90 19.61
CA PHE A 541 6.90 -10.57 18.33
C PHE A 541 6.02 -9.61 17.50
N LEU A 542 4.71 -9.85 17.46
CA LEU A 542 3.77 -8.97 16.78
C LEU A 542 3.73 -7.56 17.40
N GLN A 543 3.93 -7.43 18.72
CA GLN A 543 4.09 -6.13 19.36
C GLN A 543 5.37 -5.41 18.91
N CYS A 544 6.51 -6.11 18.84
CA CYS A 544 7.76 -5.52 18.35
C CYS A 544 7.63 -5.05 16.89
N LEU A 545 7.02 -5.88 16.03
CA LEU A 545 6.73 -5.52 14.63
C LEU A 545 5.88 -4.26 14.54
N ALA A 546 4.83 -4.17 15.35
CA ALA A 546 3.94 -3.04 15.28
C ALA A 546 4.52 -1.76 15.91
N ALA A 547 5.30 -1.87 16.99
CA ALA A 547 6.07 -0.76 17.53
C ALA A 547 7.07 -0.21 16.49
N CYS A 548 7.75 -1.09 15.78
CA CYS A 548 8.62 -0.73 14.65
C CYS A 548 7.84 0.00 13.55
N SER A 549 6.69 -0.54 13.15
CA SER A 549 5.83 0.02 12.10
C SER A 549 5.27 1.39 12.50
N ALA A 550 4.82 1.55 13.74
CA ALA A 550 4.34 2.80 14.31
C ALA A 550 5.42 3.88 14.24
N ARG A 551 6.63 3.52 14.66
CA ARG A 551 7.77 4.44 14.69
C ARG A 551 8.22 4.83 13.29
N GLU A 552 8.26 3.88 12.36
CA GLU A 552 8.54 4.16 10.94
C GLU A 552 7.52 5.15 10.36
N ASN A 553 6.22 4.86 10.50
CA ASN A 553 5.15 5.70 9.97
C ASN A 553 5.17 7.11 10.56
N SER A 554 5.41 7.22 11.87
CA SER A 554 5.56 8.51 12.54
C SER A 554 6.74 9.30 11.99
N ALA A 555 7.91 8.66 11.84
CA ALA A 555 9.10 9.31 11.29
C ALA A 555 8.89 9.76 9.83
N VAL A 556 8.27 8.93 9.00
CA VAL A 556 7.90 9.28 7.61
C VAL A 556 6.86 10.40 7.57
N ALA A 557 5.90 10.47 8.49
CA ALA A 557 4.90 11.54 8.50
C ALA A 557 5.52 12.93 8.78
N VAL A 558 6.60 12.99 9.56
CA VAL A 558 7.21 14.26 10.00
C VAL A 558 8.52 14.61 9.28
N TRP A 559 9.08 13.72 8.45
CA TRP A 559 10.40 13.93 7.84
C TRP A 559 10.57 15.27 7.08
N PRO A 560 9.57 15.83 6.37
CA PRO A 560 9.76 17.11 5.67
C PRO A 560 9.86 18.32 6.62
N ASP A 561 9.28 18.24 7.82
CA ASP A 561 9.15 19.35 8.77
C ASP A 561 10.19 19.21 9.90
N ALA A 562 11.29 19.97 9.79
CA ALA A 562 12.37 19.94 10.77
C ALA A 562 11.90 20.23 12.21
N ALA A 563 10.92 21.11 12.41
CA ALA A 563 10.43 21.46 13.75
C ALA A 563 9.63 20.30 14.41
N ARG A 564 9.09 19.39 13.59
CA ARG A 564 8.33 18.20 14.03
C ARG A 564 9.16 16.94 14.15
N ARG A 565 10.44 16.95 13.76
CA ARG A 565 11.39 15.84 13.99
C ARG A 565 11.78 15.71 15.48
N LYS A 566 10.88 16.06 16.40
CA LYS A 566 11.03 15.88 17.83
C LYS A 566 10.74 14.42 18.17
N SER A 567 11.76 13.67 18.59
CA SER A 567 11.71 12.64 19.65
C SER A 567 12.75 11.56 19.44
N GLY A 568 13.43 11.17 20.52
CA GLY A 568 14.18 9.92 20.64
C GLY A 568 15.58 9.91 20.02
N ARG A 569 16.37 8.90 20.42
CA ARG A 569 17.67 8.58 19.83
C ARG A 569 17.49 8.22 18.35
N LEU A 570 18.27 8.84 17.46
CA LEU A 570 18.31 8.44 16.05
C LEU A 570 19.11 7.14 15.91
N LEU A 571 18.62 6.24 15.04
CA LEU A 571 19.29 4.98 14.75
C LEU A 571 20.47 5.18 13.81
N ASP A 572 21.51 4.38 14.02
CA ASP A 572 22.73 4.39 13.22
C ASP A 572 23.11 2.99 12.67
N GLU A 573 24.25 2.93 11.98
CA GLU A 573 24.80 1.71 11.39
C GLU A 573 25.05 0.60 12.42
N ALA A 574 25.42 0.97 13.66
CA ALA A 574 25.68 0.00 14.72
C ALA A 574 24.38 -0.61 15.27
N ASP A 575 23.33 0.21 15.39
CA ASP A 575 21.99 -0.28 15.73
C ASP A 575 21.46 -1.27 14.69
N LEU A 576 21.76 -1.06 13.40
CA LEU A 576 21.36 -2.00 12.34
C LEU A 576 22.05 -3.37 12.46
N ASP A 577 23.37 -3.43 12.69
CA ASP A 577 24.05 -4.72 12.89
C ASP A 577 23.61 -5.40 14.20
N GLN A 578 23.41 -4.62 15.27
CA GLN A 578 22.91 -5.14 16.54
C GLN A 578 21.50 -5.71 16.41
N PHE A 579 20.61 -5.09 15.63
CA PHE A 579 19.27 -5.63 15.36
C PHE A 579 19.34 -7.04 14.79
N PHE A 580 20.13 -7.26 13.73
CA PHE A 580 20.26 -8.58 13.14
C PHE A 580 20.86 -9.59 14.12
N ARG A 581 21.81 -9.18 14.96
CA ARG A 581 22.34 -10.03 16.03
C ARG A 581 21.27 -10.48 17.01
N VAL A 582 20.40 -9.55 17.45
CA VAL A 582 19.27 -9.87 18.34
C VAL A 582 18.29 -10.81 17.66
N VAL A 583 17.97 -10.60 16.38
CA VAL A 583 17.12 -11.51 15.60
C VAL A 583 17.70 -12.94 15.58
N LYS A 584 19.01 -13.11 15.34
CA LYS A 584 19.66 -14.44 15.37
C LYS A 584 19.57 -15.14 16.72
N GLN A 585 19.61 -14.37 17.81
CA GLN A 585 19.48 -14.89 19.18
C GLN A 585 18.02 -15.19 19.56
N THR A 586 17.07 -14.56 18.88
CA THR A 586 15.64 -14.68 19.18
C THR A 586 15.01 -15.87 18.46
N PHE A 587 15.43 -16.13 17.21
CA PHE A 587 14.86 -17.17 16.35
C PHE A 587 15.84 -18.33 16.16
N PRO A 588 15.50 -19.55 16.63
CA PRO A 588 16.39 -20.72 16.56
C PRO A 588 16.82 -21.09 15.13
N ASP A 589 15.92 -20.99 14.15
CA ASP A 589 16.22 -21.30 12.76
C ASP A 589 17.18 -20.30 12.11
N LEU A 590 17.40 -19.13 12.75
CA LEU A 590 18.19 -18.04 12.20
C LEU A 590 19.58 -17.87 12.86
N THR A 591 19.99 -18.78 13.75
CA THR A 591 21.22 -18.63 14.56
C THR A 591 22.49 -18.55 13.70
N GLU A 592 22.58 -19.34 12.62
CA GLU A 592 23.74 -19.34 11.69
C GLU A 592 23.51 -18.46 10.45
N THR A 593 22.36 -17.80 10.39
CA THR A 593 21.93 -17.06 9.21
C THR A 593 22.77 -15.80 8.98
N ARG A 594 22.98 -15.50 7.70
CA ARG A 594 23.41 -14.21 7.18
C ARG A 594 22.25 -13.52 6.49
N PHE A 595 22.04 -12.25 6.78
CA PHE A 595 20.92 -11.48 6.21
C PHE A 595 21.35 -10.75 4.94
N TYR A 596 20.50 -10.82 3.92
CA TYR A 596 20.74 -10.20 2.62
C TYR A 596 19.69 -9.11 2.43
N ILE A 597 20.10 -7.85 2.48
CA ILE A 597 19.22 -6.72 2.19
C ILE A 597 19.23 -6.53 0.66
N LEU A 598 18.13 -6.92 0.03
CA LEU A 598 17.99 -7.00 -1.42
C LEU A 598 17.28 -5.74 -1.93
N VAL A 599 18.04 -4.78 -2.45
CA VAL A 599 17.51 -3.52 -2.99
C VAL A 599 17.30 -3.66 -4.51
N ASP A 600 16.06 -3.91 -4.91
CA ASP A 600 15.65 -4.16 -6.29
C ASP A 600 15.31 -2.85 -7.03
N ASP A 601 16.04 -2.60 -8.12
CA ASP A 601 16.02 -1.43 -8.98
C ASP A 601 16.16 -0.09 -8.25
N ALA A 602 17.32 0.12 -7.63
CA ALA A 602 17.71 1.34 -6.96
C ALA A 602 18.03 2.51 -7.93
N SER A 603 17.67 2.40 -9.21
CA SER A 603 17.96 3.39 -10.24
C SER A 603 17.29 4.76 -9.98
N TYR A 604 17.91 5.81 -10.51
CA TYR A 604 17.37 7.16 -10.49
C TYR A 604 15.99 7.20 -11.17
N GLY A 605 15.03 7.81 -10.48
CA GLY A 605 13.60 7.75 -10.81
C GLY A 605 12.79 6.86 -9.86
N HIS A 606 13.44 5.88 -9.21
CA HIS A 606 12.87 5.08 -8.12
C HIS A 606 13.42 5.49 -6.76
N ILE A 607 14.74 5.72 -6.69
CA ILE A 607 15.40 6.31 -5.53
C ILE A 607 16.15 7.58 -5.98
N HIS A 608 15.94 8.69 -5.28
CA HIS A 608 16.65 9.93 -5.56
C HIS A 608 18.16 9.79 -5.23
N PHE A 609 19.05 10.48 -5.97
CA PHE A 609 20.52 10.38 -5.77
C PHE A 609 20.95 10.65 -4.32
N GLU A 610 20.36 11.65 -3.67
CA GLU A 610 20.67 11.95 -2.27
C GLU A 610 20.27 10.81 -1.30
N MET A 611 19.23 10.03 -1.60
CA MET A 611 18.90 8.83 -0.84
C MET A 611 19.81 7.65 -1.18
N GLN A 612 20.24 7.50 -2.44
CA GLN A 612 21.26 6.51 -2.81
C GLN A 612 22.57 6.75 -2.03
N LYS A 613 22.96 8.02 -1.84
CA LYS A 613 24.12 8.38 -1.00
C LYS A 613 23.98 7.93 0.45
N LEU A 614 22.78 8.03 1.03
CA LEU A 614 22.50 7.55 2.38
C LEU A 614 22.53 6.02 2.46
N LEU A 615 21.96 5.33 1.46
CA LEU A 615 22.07 3.88 1.33
C LEU A 615 23.53 3.42 1.24
N ASN A 616 24.33 4.11 0.43
CA ASN A 616 25.77 3.85 0.27
C ASN A 616 26.54 4.03 1.59
N SER A 617 26.15 4.99 2.44
CA SER A 617 26.74 5.12 3.78
C SER A 617 26.49 3.87 4.64
N LEU A 618 25.30 3.25 4.55
CA LEU A 618 25.04 1.98 5.23
C LEU A 618 25.88 0.85 4.63
N VAL A 619 25.92 0.73 3.29
CA VAL A 619 26.70 -0.30 2.56
C VAL A 619 28.16 -0.32 2.98
N ARG A 620 28.76 0.87 3.15
CA ARG A 620 30.18 1.01 3.48
C ARG A 620 30.52 0.66 4.93
N ALA A 621 29.55 0.63 5.83
CA ALA A 621 29.79 0.26 7.22
C ALA A 621 30.30 -1.19 7.34
N VAL A 622 31.07 -1.48 8.39
CA VAL A 622 31.51 -2.85 8.68
C VAL A 622 30.30 -3.65 9.16
N GLN A 623 29.96 -4.74 8.47
CA GLN A 623 28.77 -5.53 8.73
C GLN A 623 29.15 -7.00 8.95
N ALA A 624 28.84 -7.53 10.14
CA ALA A 624 29.06 -8.94 10.43
C ALA A 624 27.81 -9.76 10.12
N ASN A 625 26.61 -9.21 10.36
CA ASN A 625 25.39 -10.01 10.33
C ASN A 625 24.60 -9.88 9.02
N HIS A 626 24.84 -8.83 8.24
CA HIS A 626 24.09 -8.53 7.04
C HIS A 626 24.99 -8.06 5.88
N CYS A 627 24.44 -8.04 4.67
CA CYS A 627 25.08 -7.44 3.51
C CYS A 627 24.02 -6.85 2.56
N PHE A 628 24.45 -5.96 1.67
CA PHE A 628 23.57 -5.33 0.69
C PHE A 628 23.78 -5.91 -0.72
N LYS A 629 22.68 -6.27 -1.38
CA LYS A 629 22.64 -6.67 -2.78
C LYS A 629 21.79 -5.64 -3.52
N ILE A 630 22.42 -4.78 -4.30
CA ILE A 630 21.76 -3.65 -4.95
C ILE A 630 21.75 -3.86 -6.45
N THR A 631 20.58 -3.77 -7.06
CA THR A 631 20.46 -3.75 -8.52
C THR A 631 20.19 -2.35 -9.03
N CYS A 632 20.81 -1.98 -10.14
CA CYS A 632 20.59 -0.68 -10.76
C CYS A 632 20.87 -0.70 -12.27
N GLU A 633 20.37 0.31 -12.97
CA GLU A 633 20.76 0.62 -14.34
C GLU A 633 22.10 1.36 -14.37
N LYS A 634 22.88 1.11 -15.43
CA LYS A 634 24.17 1.78 -15.64
C LYS A 634 23.95 3.30 -15.68
N TYR A 635 24.79 4.05 -14.97
CA TYR A 635 24.74 5.51 -14.83
C TYR A 635 23.53 6.09 -14.07
N MET A 636 22.59 5.25 -13.63
CA MET A 636 21.41 5.70 -12.87
C MET A 636 21.59 5.53 -11.36
N TYR A 637 22.83 5.25 -10.91
CA TYR A 637 23.15 5.07 -9.49
C TYR A 637 24.46 5.80 -9.17
N THR A 638 24.47 6.60 -8.10
CA THR A 638 25.70 7.24 -7.63
C THR A 638 26.48 6.30 -6.71
N LEU A 639 27.82 6.35 -6.80
CA LEU A 639 28.70 5.62 -5.89
C LEU A 639 29.13 6.48 -4.69
N ASP A 640 28.70 7.74 -4.64
CA ASP A 640 29.02 8.63 -3.54
C ASP A 640 28.22 8.23 -2.29
N THR A 641 28.82 8.42 -1.12
CA THR A 641 28.18 8.33 0.19
C THR A 641 27.68 9.70 0.64
N ALA A 642 26.89 9.74 1.72
CA ALA A 642 26.31 10.98 2.23
C ALA A 642 27.34 12.00 2.77
N ASP A 643 28.53 11.52 3.15
CA ASP A 643 29.70 12.31 3.54
C ASP A 643 30.62 12.68 2.35
N GLY A 644 30.21 12.38 1.11
CA GLY A 644 30.91 12.78 -0.10
C GLY A 644 32.12 11.93 -0.48
N ARG A 645 32.25 10.73 0.08
CA ARG A 645 33.29 9.75 -0.30
C ARG A 645 32.73 8.80 -1.35
N ALA A 646 33.53 8.37 -2.31
CA ALA A 646 33.11 7.36 -3.28
C ALA A 646 33.35 5.96 -2.70
N ILE A 647 32.40 5.05 -2.89
CA ILE A 647 32.60 3.62 -2.59
C ILE A 647 33.62 3.04 -3.55
N ASP A 648 34.55 2.23 -3.03
CA ASP A 648 35.53 1.51 -3.85
C ASP A 648 34.96 0.17 -4.38
N PRO A 649 34.74 0.03 -5.70
CA PRO A 649 34.19 -1.19 -6.30
C PRO A 649 35.14 -2.40 -6.31
N ARG A 650 36.36 -2.28 -5.76
CA ARG A 650 37.33 -3.38 -5.65
C ARG A 650 37.52 -3.88 -4.23
N HIS A 651 37.24 -3.05 -3.24
CA HIS A 651 37.51 -3.35 -1.84
C HIS A 651 36.27 -3.36 -0.95
N GLU A 652 35.27 -2.52 -1.24
CA GLU A 652 34.08 -2.38 -0.39
C GLU A 652 32.85 -3.11 -0.96
N VAL A 653 32.77 -3.25 -2.29
CA VAL A 653 31.64 -3.88 -2.98
C VAL A 653 32.13 -4.76 -4.13
N THR A 654 31.50 -5.91 -4.32
CA THR A 654 31.68 -6.72 -5.54
C THR A 654 30.80 -6.18 -6.66
N TYR A 655 31.40 -5.69 -7.75
CA TYR A 655 30.67 -5.23 -8.92
C TYR A 655 30.45 -6.36 -9.93
N VAL A 656 29.19 -6.59 -10.31
CA VAL A 656 28.80 -7.57 -11.32
C VAL A 656 27.96 -6.88 -12.38
N ASP A 657 28.46 -6.81 -13.62
CA ASP A 657 27.69 -6.32 -14.76
C ASP A 657 27.16 -7.51 -15.58
N LEU A 658 25.84 -7.72 -15.53
CA LEU A 658 25.19 -8.78 -16.34
C LEU A 658 25.20 -8.46 -17.83
N GLY A 659 25.39 -7.19 -18.22
CA GLY A 659 25.62 -6.78 -19.60
C GLY A 659 26.92 -7.33 -20.18
N GLU A 660 27.97 -7.52 -19.37
CA GLU A 660 29.23 -8.09 -19.86
C GLU A 660 29.08 -9.50 -20.43
N VAL A 661 28.13 -10.28 -19.91
CA VAL A 661 27.82 -11.62 -20.43
C VAL A 661 27.33 -11.52 -21.88
N SER A 662 26.65 -10.43 -22.24
CA SER A 662 26.19 -10.21 -23.61
C SER A 662 27.24 -9.68 -24.57
N THR A 663 28.23 -8.94 -24.05
CA THR A 663 29.19 -8.21 -24.86
C THR A 663 30.55 -8.89 -24.97
N LYS A 664 31.03 -9.50 -23.86
CA LYS A 664 32.29 -10.24 -23.80
C LYS A 664 32.15 -11.71 -24.18
N ALA A 665 30.96 -12.33 -24.15
CA ALA A 665 30.77 -13.71 -24.63
C ALA A 665 31.02 -13.90 -26.13
N GLN A 666 31.14 -12.82 -26.91
CA GLN A 666 31.60 -12.89 -28.30
C GLN A 666 33.14 -13.07 -28.42
N ARG A 667 33.87 -13.02 -27.29
CA ARG A 667 35.30 -13.28 -27.17
C ARG A 667 35.50 -14.39 -26.12
N GLU A 668 35.72 -15.61 -26.59
CA GLU A 668 36.31 -16.75 -25.85
C GLU A 668 36.18 -16.66 -24.31
N THR A 669 34.96 -16.77 -23.79
CA THR A 669 34.70 -16.97 -22.35
C THR A 669 33.81 -18.20 -22.18
N ALA A 670 33.90 -18.85 -21.01
CA ALA A 670 33.40 -20.18 -20.69
C ALA A 670 31.87 -20.42 -20.77
N VAL A 671 31.07 -19.48 -21.30
CA VAL A 671 29.60 -19.55 -21.31
C VAL A 671 29.05 -19.35 -22.73
N ASP A 672 28.40 -20.38 -23.27
CA ASP A 672 27.63 -20.26 -24.52
C ASP A 672 26.35 -19.46 -24.28
N LEU A 673 26.38 -18.18 -24.68
CA LEU A 673 25.25 -17.27 -24.55
C LEU A 673 24.03 -17.71 -25.37
N SER A 674 24.25 -18.35 -26.52
CA SER A 674 23.16 -18.87 -27.35
C SER A 674 22.45 -20.02 -26.65
N GLU A 675 23.19 -20.87 -25.95
CA GLU A 675 22.63 -21.94 -25.15
C GLU A 675 21.90 -21.42 -23.91
N TYR A 676 22.51 -20.47 -23.18
CA TYR A 676 21.86 -19.80 -22.06
C TYR A 676 20.51 -19.19 -22.44
N MET A 677 20.48 -18.41 -23.52
CA MET A 677 19.25 -17.77 -24.01
C MET A 677 18.21 -18.80 -24.47
N ALA A 678 18.63 -19.94 -25.01
CA ALA A 678 17.70 -21.02 -25.38
C ALA A 678 17.04 -21.59 -24.13
N ARG A 679 17.82 -21.96 -23.09
CA ARG A 679 17.28 -22.48 -21.83
C ARG A 679 16.26 -21.56 -21.16
N VAL A 680 16.48 -20.25 -21.22
CA VAL A 680 15.54 -19.23 -20.71
C VAL A 680 14.18 -19.28 -21.43
N ILE A 681 14.18 -19.50 -22.76
CA ILE A 681 12.95 -19.65 -23.55
C ILE A 681 12.35 -21.03 -23.34
N ASP A 682 13.16 -22.07 -23.36
CA ASP A 682 12.73 -23.47 -23.26
C ASP A 682 12.12 -23.79 -21.89
N SER A 683 12.56 -23.15 -20.81
CA SER A 683 11.89 -23.27 -19.50
C SER A 683 10.46 -22.74 -19.55
N ARG A 684 10.22 -21.65 -20.28
CA ARG A 684 8.88 -21.05 -20.45
C ARG A 684 8.01 -21.82 -21.42
N LEU A 685 8.58 -22.31 -22.52
CA LEU A 685 7.88 -23.19 -23.46
C LEU A 685 7.39 -24.47 -22.78
N ARG A 686 8.25 -25.12 -21.99
CA ARG A 686 7.88 -26.30 -21.20
C ARG A 686 6.79 -25.98 -20.16
N ALA A 687 6.92 -24.86 -19.46
CA ALA A 687 5.89 -24.39 -18.52
C ALA A 687 4.53 -24.17 -19.18
N ALA A 688 4.52 -23.72 -20.43
CA ALA A 688 3.32 -23.52 -21.23
C ALA A 688 2.86 -24.77 -22.01
N GLY A 689 3.50 -25.93 -21.79
CA GLY A 689 3.12 -27.21 -22.41
C GLY A 689 3.56 -27.41 -23.87
N TYR A 690 4.51 -26.63 -24.37
CA TYR A 690 5.07 -26.85 -25.72
C TYR A 690 5.96 -28.10 -25.75
N LYS A 691 5.82 -28.90 -26.82
CA LYS A 691 6.58 -30.15 -27.00
C LYS A 691 7.97 -29.94 -27.60
N SER A 692 8.16 -28.84 -28.32
CA SER A 692 9.38 -28.52 -29.06
C SER A 692 10.18 -27.40 -28.41
N GLU A 693 11.50 -27.51 -28.45
CA GLU A 693 12.42 -26.46 -27.99
C GLU A 693 12.55 -25.33 -29.03
N ILE A 694 12.96 -24.15 -28.59
CA ILE A 694 13.04 -22.94 -29.42
C ILE A 694 13.95 -23.10 -30.63
N ARG A 695 15.01 -23.91 -30.50
CA ARG A 695 15.95 -24.20 -31.59
C ARG A 695 15.31 -25.02 -32.70
N ALA A 696 14.41 -25.95 -32.36
CA ALA A 696 13.61 -26.69 -33.32
C ALA A 696 12.60 -25.77 -33.99
N ILE A 697 11.84 -25.02 -33.18
CA ILE A 697 10.77 -24.12 -33.65
C ILE A 697 11.31 -23.05 -34.61
N LEU A 698 12.41 -22.37 -34.28
CA LEU A 698 12.96 -21.33 -35.15
C LEU A 698 13.93 -21.89 -36.19
N GLY A 699 14.48 -23.08 -35.99
CA GLY A 699 15.45 -23.70 -36.88
C GLY A 699 16.73 -22.86 -37.04
N ARG A 700 17.47 -23.14 -38.13
CA ARG A 700 18.71 -22.45 -38.49
C ARG A 700 18.53 -21.71 -39.82
N SER A 701 18.98 -20.47 -39.87
CA SER A 701 19.02 -19.65 -41.10
C SER A 701 20.41 -19.67 -41.73
N GLN A 702 20.62 -18.77 -42.70
CA GLN A 702 21.88 -18.53 -43.40
C GLN A 702 23.05 -18.35 -42.44
N ASP A 703 24.23 -18.81 -42.84
CA ASP A 703 25.46 -18.46 -42.13
C ASP A 703 25.80 -16.97 -42.30
N ALA A 704 26.79 -16.48 -41.55
CA ALA A 704 27.15 -15.07 -41.58
C ALA A 704 27.62 -14.60 -42.97
N ARG A 705 28.30 -15.46 -43.75
CA ARG A 705 28.83 -15.10 -45.06
C ARG A 705 27.71 -15.06 -46.10
N GLU A 706 26.84 -16.05 -46.11
CA GLU A 706 25.65 -16.12 -46.96
C GLU A 706 24.70 -14.95 -46.69
N PHE A 707 24.45 -14.65 -45.41
CA PHE A 707 23.61 -13.55 -45.00
C PHE A 707 24.15 -12.21 -45.49
N LEU A 708 25.45 -11.92 -45.28
CA LEU A 708 26.08 -10.68 -45.74
C LEU A 708 26.17 -10.60 -47.26
N ALA A 709 26.42 -11.72 -47.95
CA ALA A 709 26.39 -11.79 -49.40
C ALA A 709 25.02 -11.39 -49.94
N ALA A 710 23.94 -11.90 -49.35
CA ALA A 710 22.58 -11.55 -49.73
C ALA A 710 22.21 -10.10 -49.35
N LEU A 711 22.71 -9.60 -48.21
CA LEU A 711 22.37 -8.29 -47.68
C LEU A 711 23.10 -7.13 -48.39
N SER A 712 24.34 -7.38 -48.81
CA SER A 712 25.22 -6.39 -49.45
C SER A 712 24.91 -6.13 -50.93
N VAL A 713 24.12 -6.99 -51.59
CA VAL A 713 23.71 -6.76 -52.97
C VAL A 713 22.95 -5.43 -53.05
N PRO A 714 23.42 -4.43 -53.84
CA PRO A 714 22.72 -3.16 -53.98
C PRO A 714 21.30 -3.38 -54.51
N GLY A 715 20.32 -3.02 -53.67
CA GLY A 715 18.94 -3.49 -53.82
C GLY A 715 17.87 -2.42 -53.72
N SER A 716 18.18 -1.15 -53.98
CA SER A 716 17.17 -0.06 -54.03
C SER A 716 17.63 1.20 -54.78
N ARG A 717 18.56 1.13 -55.75
CA ARG A 717 18.56 2.17 -56.78
C ARG A 717 17.29 1.96 -57.61
N ARG A 718 16.31 2.86 -57.49
CA ARG A 718 15.34 3.09 -58.56
C ARG A 718 16.19 3.17 -59.85
N PRO A 719 15.92 2.34 -60.88
CA PRO A 719 16.65 2.46 -62.13
C PRO A 719 16.59 3.93 -62.55
N LYS A 720 17.74 4.51 -62.92
CA LYS A 720 17.70 5.86 -63.48
C LYS A 720 16.73 5.81 -64.66
N LYS A 721 15.90 6.85 -64.82
CA LYS A 721 14.93 6.96 -65.91
C LYS A 721 15.67 6.66 -67.23
N GLY A 722 15.41 5.49 -67.83
CA GLY A 722 16.08 5.01 -69.06
C GLY A 722 16.86 3.69 -68.97
N GLU A 723 17.17 3.13 -67.79
CA GLU A 723 17.85 1.83 -67.69
C GLU A 723 16.88 0.64 -67.77
N ARG A 724 17.06 -0.25 -68.75
CA ARG A 724 16.31 -1.52 -68.85
C ARG A 724 16.79 -2.50 -67.77
N ALA A 725 15.83 -3.06 -67.03
CA ALA A 725 16.10 -4.09 -66.03
C ALA A 725 16.49 -5.41 -66.70
N ALA A 726 17.71 -5.89 -66.44
CA ALA A 726 18.14 -7.22 -66.85
C ALA A 726 17.29 -8.33 -66.18
N PRO A 727 17.08 -9.49 -66.84
CA PRO A 727 16.25 -10.57 -66.32
C PRO A 727 16.82 -11.09 -64.99
N LYS A 728 15.98 -11.08 -63.95
CA LYS A 728 16.37 -11.39 -62.56
C LYS A 728 16.39 -12.91 -62.35
N ALA A 729 17.58 -13.51 -62.29
CA ALA A 729 17.73 -14.70 -61.44
C ALA A 729 17.18 -14.38 -60.04
N PRO A 730 16.51 -15.32 -59.34
CA PRO A 730 16.01 -15.08 -57.99
C PRO A 730 17.18 -14.68 -57.10
N ARG A 731 17.24 -13.40 -56.73
CA ARG A 731 18.33 -12.87 -55.92
C ARG A 731 18.26 -13.50 -54.53
N PRO A 732 19.38 -13.96 -53.96
CA PRO A 732 19.39 -14.47 -52.60
C PRO A 732 18.94 -13.35 -51.66
N ARG A 733 17.97 -13.65 -50.80
CA ARG A 733 17.40 -12.71 -49.82
C ARG A 733 18.06 -12.95 -48.46
N ALA A 734 18.44 -11.89 -47.78
CA ALA A 734 18.92 -11.98 -46.40
C ALA A 734 17.73 -12.11 -45.44
N TYR A 735 17.65 -13.23 -44.72
CA TYR A 735 16.59 -13.51 -43.75
C TYR A 735 17.09 -13.19 -42.33
N TYR A 736 16.45 -12.24 -41.64
CA TYR A 736 16.59 -12.08 -40.19
C TYR A 736 15.72 -13.13 -39.49
N ALA A 737 16.13 -14.39 -39.59
CA ALA A 737 15.39 -15.56 -39.13
C ALA A 737 16.35 -16.62 -38.58
N GLY A 738 15.81 -17.68 -38.00
CA GLY A 738 16.59 -18.76 -37.40
C GLY A 738 17.14 -18.38 -36.03
N TRP A 739 17.28 -19.37 -35.15
CA TRP A 739 17.81 -19.14 -33.80
C TRP A 739 19.15 -18.41 -33.85
N ASN A 740 20.06 -18.84 -34.73
CA ASN A 740 21.40 -18.28 -34.90
C ASN A 740 21.46 -16.77 -35.17
N ILE A 741 20.37 -16.15 -35.65
CA ILE A 741 20.27 -14.70 -35.86
C ILE A 741 19.36 -14.06 -34.81
N VAL A 742 18.19 -14.67 -34.52
CA VAL A 742 17.17 -14.09 -33.63
C VAL A 742 17.71 -13.84 -32.22
N TRP A 743 18.43 -14.80 -31.63
CA TRP A 743 19.00 -14.59 -30.29
C TRP A 743 20.05 -13.47 -30.28
N SER A 744 20.81 -13.34 -31.37
CA SER A 744 21.84 -12.30 -31.51
C SER A 744 21.23 -10.90 -31.65
N LEU A 745 20.04 -10.77 -32.24
CA LEU A 745 19.34 -9.49 -32.38
C LEU A 745 18.89 -8.91 -31.04
N ALA A 746 18.62 -9.76 -30.05
CA ALA A 746 18.25 -9.32 -28.71
C ALA A 746 19.41 -8.64 -27.95
N HIS A 747 20.63 -8.69 -28.49
CA HIS A 747 21.82 -8.06 -27.92
C HIS A 747 22.05 -8.37 -26.43
N GLY A 748 21.68 -9.58 -25.98
CA GLY A 748 21.82 -9.99 -24.58
C GLY A 748 20.67 -9.63 -23.64
N SER A 749 19.68 -8.88 -24.12
CA SER A 749 18.47 -8.57 -23.35
C SER A 749 17.51 -9.75 -23.42
N ILE A 750 17.31 -10.42 -22.29
CA ILE A 750 16.32 -11.50 -22.14
C ILE A 750 14.93 -10.97 -22.49
N ARG A 751 14.58 -9.77 -22.00
CA ARG A 751 13.29 -9.15 -22.29
C ARG A 751 13.08 -8.92 -23.78
N THR A 752 14.08 -8.36 -24.47
CA THR A 752 13.97 -8.11 -25.92
C THR A 752 13.89 -9.41 -26.70
N LEU A 753 14.57 -10.47 -26.24
CA LEU A 753 14.44 -11.79 -26.83
C LEU A 753 13.02 -12.35 -26.67
N LEU A 754 12.46 -12.29 -25.45
CA LEU A 754 11.10 -12.74 -25.16
C LEU A 754 10.08 -11.99 -26.02
N GLU A 755 10.14 -10.65 -26.05
CA GLU A 755 9.23 -9.81 -26.84
C GLU A 755 9.35 -10.11 -28.36
N LEU A 756 10.57 -10.34 -28.86
CA LEU A 756 10.79 -10.67 -30.26
C LEU A 756 10.26 -12.06 -30.62
N VAL A 757 10.52 -13.07 -29.78
CA VAL A 757 10.03 -14.45 -29.99
C VAL A 757 8.51 -14.50 -29.88
N GLU A 758 7.91 -13.84 -28.88
CA GLU A 758 6.46 -13.68 -28.74
C GLU A 758 5.86 -13.07 -30.02
N TYR A 759 6.48 -12.02 -30.56
CA TYR A 759 6.00 -11.38 -31.77
C TYR A 759 6.06 -12.33 -32.98
N ILE A 760 7.10 -13.16 -33.09
CA ILE A 760 7.20 -14.22 -34.12
C ILE A 760 6.08 -15.25 -33.93
N PHE A 761 5.86 -15.74 -32.71
CA PHE A 761 4.84 -16.74 -32.39
C PHE A 761 3.44 -16.22 -32.72
N ARG A 762 3.13 -15.00 -32.30
CA ARG A 762 1.84 -14.35 -32.60
C ARG A 762 1.62 -14.15 -34.10
N LYS A 763 2.66 -13.74 -34.85
CA LYS A 763 2.54 -13.54 -36.31
C LYS A 763 2.44 -14.85 -37.09
N SER A 764 3.02 -15.93 -36.58
CA SER A 764 2.94 -17.27 -37.16
C SER A 764 1.74 -18.08 -36.67
N LYS A 765 1.05 -17.62 -35.63
CA LYS A 765 -0.01 -18.36 -34.91
C LYS A 765 0.51 -19.69 -34.35
N ALA A 766 1.69 -19.66 -33.76
CA ALA A 766 2.28 -20.82 -33.10
C ALA A 766 1.38 -21.31 -31.95
N SER A 767 1.25 -22.63 -31.85
CA SER A 767 0.58 -23.38 -30.77
C SER A 767 1.54 -24.38 -30.11
N GLN A 768 1.10 -25.06 -29.05
CA GLN A 768 1.89 -26.05 -28.30
C GLN A 768 2.44 -27.21 -29.17
N GLU A 769 1.80 -27.50 -30.31
CA GLU A 769 2.19 -28.52 -31.27
C GLU A 769 3.18 -28.02 -32.34
N THR A 770 3.56 -26.74 -32.31
CA THR A 770 4.46 -26.16 -33.31
C THR A 770 5.87 -26.73 -33.15
N ASP A 771 6.38 -27.34 -34.21
CA ASP A 771 7.74 -27.89 -34.31
C ASP A 771 8.66 -27.08 -35.23
N GLY A 772 8.09 -26.18 -36.05
CA GLY A 772 8.86 -25.31 -36.94
C GLY A 772 8.07 -24.10 -37.47
N ILE A 773 8.75 -22.97 -37.64
CA ILE A 773 8.22 -21.76 -38.27
C ILE A 773 9.07 -21.43 -39.50
N ALA A 774 8.45 -21.24 -40.67
CA ALA A 774 9.18 -20.94 -41.90
C ALA A 774 10.02 -19.64 -41.81
N LEU A 775 11.28 -19.66 -42.30
CA LEU A 775 12.22 -18.53 -42.23
C LEU A 775 11.66 -17.22 -42.82
N LYS A 776 10.84 -17.30 -43.87
CA LYS A 776 10.20 -16.13 -44.49
C LYS A 776 9.20 -15.44 -43.55
N VAL A 777 8.44 -16.22 -42.77
CA VAL A 777 7.49 -15.70 -41.79
C VAL A 777 8.24 -15.04 -40.64
N GLN A 778 9.30 -15.70 -40.15
CA GLN A 778 10.19 -15.14 -39.12
C GLN A 778 10.81 -13.80 -39.58
N ASP A 779 11.43 -13.73 -40.77
CA ASP A 779 12.03 -12.49 -41.31
C ASP A 779 11.01 -11.35 -41.40
N SER A 780 9.79 -11.65 -41.87
CA SER A 780 8.71 -10.66 -41.94
C SER A 780 8.32 -10.15 -40.55
N ALA A 781 8.20 -11.04 -39.56
CA ALA A 781 7.87 -10.70 -38.19
C ALA A 781 8.99 -9.86 -37.54
N VAL A 782 10.25 -10.28 -37.65
CA VAL A 782 11.43 -9.59 -37.10
C VAL A 782 11.60 -8.19 -37.69
N ARG A 783 11.46 -8.03 -39.02
CA ARG A 783 11.52 -6.71 -39.66
C ARG A 783 10.37 -5.82 -39.24
N SER A 784 9.16 -6.37 -39.12
CA SER A 784 7.98 -5.62 -38.63
C SER A 784 8.19 -5.15 -37.19
N TYR A 785 8.68 -6.04 -36.32
CA TYR A 785 9.00 -5.72 -34.93
C TYR A 785 10.04 -4.61 -34.82
N SER A 786 11.16 -4.74 -35.54
CA SER A 786 12.25 -3.77 -35.57
C SER A 786 11.79 -2.39 -36.05
N ASN A 787 10.99 -2.34 -37.12
CA ASN A 787 10.44 -1.09 -37.64
C ASN A 787 9.46 -0.42 -36.67
N LEU A 788 8.63 -1.20 -35.99
CA LEU A 788 7.72 -0.67 -34.97
C LEU A 788 8.49 -0.04 -33.81
N HIS A 789 9.53 -0.73 -33.32
CA HIS A 789 10.40 -0.23 -32.25
C HIS A 789 11.15 1.03 -32.64
N TYR A 790 11.71 1.07 -33.86
CA TYR A 790 12.37 2.26 -34.37
C TYR A 790 11.42 3.45 -34.50
N LYS A 791 10.20 3.25 -35.01
CA LYS A 791 9.18 4.31 -35.10
C LYS A 791 8.75 4.80 -33.72
N ALA A 792 8.63 3.92 -32.74
CA ALA A 792 8.25 4.28 -31.38
C ALA A 792 9.27 5.20 -30.67
N LEU A 793 10.52 5.27 -31.14
CA LEU A 793 11.54 6.15 -30.56
C LEU A 793 11.15 7.62 -30.57
N SER A 794 10.40 8.08 -31.60
CA SER A 794 9.93 9.47 -31.66
C SER A 794 8.95 9.83 -30.55
N MET A 795 8.34 8.82 -29.90
CA MET A 795 7.34 8.97 -28.84
C MET A 795 7.94 8.85 -27.44
N LEU A 796 9.28 8.74 -27.31
CA LEU A 796 9.92 8.67 -26.00
C LEU A 796 9.69 9.97 -25.20
N PRO A 797 9.29 9.87 -23.92
CA PRO A 797 9.00 11.03 -23.09
C PRO A 797 10.27 11.76 -22.64
N GLY A 798 10.14 13.05 -22.39
CA GLY A 798 11.21 13.92 -21.89
C GLY A 798 11.57 15.04 -22.87
N ALA A 799 12.35 15.99 -22.37
CA ALA A 799 12.85 17.11 -23.16
C ALA A 799 14.28 17.45 -22.77
N ILE A 800 15.07 17.91 -23.74
CA ILE A 800 16.39 18.50 -23.53
C ILE A 800 16.35 19.88 -24.17
N ASP A 801 16.64 20.92 -23.39
CA ASP A 801 16.59 22.33 -23.82
C ASP A 801 15.21 22.76 -24.35
N GLY A 802 14.14 22.20 -23.77
CA GLY A 802 12.74 22.49 -24.17
C GLY A 802 12.25 21.74 -25.41
N GLU A 803 13.12 21.00 -26.11
CA GLU A 803 12.74 20.19 -27.27
C GLU A 803 12.44 18.73 -26.87
N PRO A 804 11.43 18.09 -27.50
CA PRO A 804 11.15 16.67 -27.28
C PRO A 804 12.36 15.77 -27.54
N ILE A 805 12.67 14.90 -26.58
CA ILE A 805 13.87 14.07 -26.66
C ILE A 805 13.76 12.94 -27.70
N GLY A 806 12.58 12.34 -27.86
CA GLY A 806 12.35 11.18 -28.73
C GLY A 806 12.81 11.36 -30.18
N PRO A 807 12.39 12.42 -30.89
CA PRO A 807 12.85 12.70 -32.25
C PRO A 807 14.37 12.87 -32.36
N ARG A 808 15.01 13.49 -31.35
CA ARG A 808 16.47 13.68 -31.33
C ARG A 808 17.20 12.33 -31.22
N LEU A 809 16.77 11.46 -30.30
CA LEU A 809 17.35 10.12 -30.14
C LEU A 809 17.12 9.25 -31.40
N GLN A 810 15.93 9.33 -31.98
CA GLN A 810 15.61 8.63 -33.24
C GLN A 810 16.52 9.09 -34.38
N GLY A 811 16.82 10.39 -34.49
CA GLY A 811 17.74 10.94 -35.47
C GLY A 811 19.15 10.37 -35.36
N VAL A 812 19.68 10.23 -34.13
CA VAL A 812 21.00 9.62 -33.89
C VAL A 812 21.02 8.15 -34.32
N ILE A 813 20.00 7.37 -33.94
CA ILE A 813 19.90 5.95 -34.32
C ILE A 813 19.74 5.79 -35.83
N SER A 814 18.96 6.67 -36.47
CA SER A 814 18.83 6.75 -37.92
C SER A 814 20.18 6.97 -38.60
N ALA A 815 20.96 7.93 -38.10
CA ALA A 815 22.28 8.22 -38.64
C ALA A 815 23.23 7.02 -38.57
N ILE A 816 23.27 6.33 -37.42
CA ILE A 816 24.14 5.15 -37.24
C ILE A 816 23.69 4.01 -38.15
N GLY A 817 22.39 3.72 -38.19
CA GLY A 817 21.82 2.65 -39.02
C GLY A 817 22.04 2.90 -40.51
N GLU A 818 21.83 4.13 -40.97
CA GLU A 818 22.05 4.50 -42.37
C GLU A 818 23.53 4.42 -42.76
N MET A 819 24.43 4.95 -41.93
CA MET A 819 25.87 4.81 -42.21
C MET A 819 26.29 3.34 -42.26
N SER A 820 25.82 2.54 -41.30
CA SER A 820 26.11 1.10 -41.25
C SER A 820 25.68 0.40 -42.54
N ARG A 821 24.50 0.73 -43.07
CA ARG A 821 24.02 0.24 -44.36
C ARG A 821 24.90 0.71 -45.52
N GLN A 822 25.30 1.99 -45.54
CA GLN A 822 26.16 2.54 -46.60
C GLN A 822 27.55 1.88 -46.61
N TYR A 823 28.17 1.67 -45.45
CA TYR A 823 29.44 0.93 -45.35
C TYR A 823 29.29 -0.49 -45.87
N LEU A 824 28.21 -1.18 -45.51
CA LEU A 824 27.95 -2.55 -45.97
C LEU A 824 27.77 -2.64 -47.50
N GLU A 825 27.10 -1.68 -48.12
CA GLU A 825 26.82 -1.66 -49.56
C GLU A 825 27.97 -1.15 -50.42
N ARG A 826 28.73 -0.16 -49.92
CA ARG A 826 29.66 0.63 -50.75
C ARG A 826 31.12 0.42 -50.39
N TYR A 827 31.43 -0.05 -49.18
CA TYR A 827 32.81 -0.18 -48.72
C TYR A 827 33.32 -1.62 -48.84
N GLU A 828 34.23 -1.83 -49.80
CA GLU A 828 34.92 -3.11 -49.96
C GLU A 828 36.14 -3.19 -49.03
N THR A 829 36.22 -4.24 -48.22
CA THR A 829 37.36 -4.44 -47.27
C THR A 829 38.69 -4.75 -47.97
N GLY A 830 38.68 -4.99 -49.29
CA GLY A 830 39.84 -5.40 -50.07
C GLY A 830 40.03 -6.92 -50.16
N GLU A 831 39.33 -7.70 -49.33
CA GLU A 831 39.31 -9.17 -49.39
C GLU A 831 38.03 -9.66 -50.08
N LYS A 832 38.18 -10.57 -51.05
CA LYS A 832 37.05 -11.11 -51.81
C LYS A 832 36.09 -11.86 -50.89
N GLY A 833 34.84 -11.41 -50.81
CA GLY A 833 33.81 -12.00 -49.95
C GLY A 833 33.88 -11.56 -48.48
N ARG A 834 34.47 -10.39 -48.19
CA ARG A 834 34.49 -9.77 -46.86
C ARG A 834 33.92 -8.35 -46.92
N TRP A 835 32.90 -8.11 -46.09
CA TRP A 835 32.16 -6.85 -46.04
C TRP A 835 32.52 -6.01 -44.82
N TYR A 836 32.37 -4.69 -44.94
CA TYR A 836 32.52 -3.78 -43.79
C TYR A 836 31.24 -3.77 -42.96
N GLU A 837 31.09 -4.83 -42.17
CA GLU A 837 29.97 -5.00 -41.25
C GLU A 837 30.24 -4.21 -39.94
N THR A 838 29.44 -3.18 -39.69
CA THR A 838 29.58 -2.33 -38.49
C THR A 838 28.20 -1.85 -38.05
N ILE A 839 28.01 -1.75 -36.74
CA ILE A 839 26.95 -1.01 -36.05
C ILE A 839 27.52 -0.31 -34.81
N SER A 840 28.85 -0.21 -34.75
CA SER A 840 29.63 0.21 -33.58
C SER A 840 30.37 1.49 -33.86
N LEU A 841 30.42 2.34 -32.86
CA LEU A 841 31.15 3.59 -32.84
C LEU A 841 32.29 3.47 -31.83
N GLU A 842 33.49 3.83 -32.25
CA GLU A 842 34.64 3.94 -31.36
C GLU A 842 35.11 5.39 -31.33
N ARG A 843 35.10 5.99 -30.14
CA ARG A 843 35.48 7.40 -29.96
C ARG A 843 36.98 7.50 -29.77
N LEU A 844 37.64 8.26 -30.65
CA LEU A 844 39.12 8.37 -30.72
C LEU A 844 39.76 9.19 -29.58
N ASP A 845 39.02 9.51 -28.52
CA ASP A 845 39.56 10.14 -27.32
C ASP A 845 38.67 9.93 -26.08
N ARG A 846 39.22 10.30 -24.92
CA ARG A 846 38.54 10.23 -23.61
C ARG A 846 38.12 11.60 -23.06
N ARG A 847 38.26 12.68 -23.84
CA ARG A 847 37.92 14.03 -23.37
C ARG A 847 36.41 14.11 -23.07
N ARG A 848 36.02 14.92 -22.08
CA ARG A 848 34.61 15.12 -21.74
C ARG A 848 33.86 15.76 -22.92
N LEU A 849 32.65 15.29 -23.18
CA LEU A 849 31.76 15.90 -24.17
C LEU A 849 31.19 17.21 -23.61
N PRO A 850 30.83 18.18 -24.47
CA PRO A 850 30.01 19.31 -24.08
C PRO A 850 28.70 18.83 -23.43
N GLN A 851 28.19 19.57 -22.44
CA GLN A 851 27.06 19.12 -21.60
C GLN A 851 25.85 18.68 -22.43
N GLY A 852 25.44 19.45 -23.44
CA GLY A 852 24.31 19.08 -24.30
C GLY A 852 24.50 17.76 -25.06
N ALA A 853 25.72 17.46 -25.51
CA ALA A 853 26.02 16.19 -26.17
C ALA A 853 26.10 15.04 -25.16
N GLN A 854 26.66 15.29 -23.96
CA GLN A 854 26.69 14.29 -22.90
C GLN A 854 25.28 13.88 -22.47
N ASN A 855 24.37 14.85 -22.29
CA ASN A 855 22.96 14.58 -21.94
C ASN A 855 22.27 13.67 -22.97
N ILE A 856 22.51 13.88 -24.28
CA ILE A 856 21.95 13.03 -25.34
C ILE A 856 22.55 11.62 -25.27
N LEU A 857 23.87 11.50 -25.06
CA LEU A 857 24.52 10.20 -24.92
C LEU A 857 23.97 9.42 -23.72
N ASP A 858 23.82 10.09 -22.57
CA ASP A 858 23.31 9.48 -21.34
C ASP A 858 21.88 8.95 -21.57
N GLU A 859 21.04 9.71 -22.28
CA GLU A 859 19.68 9.29 -22.61
C GLU A 859 19.65 8.16 -23.66
N LEU A 860 20.55 8.16 -24.65
CA LEU A 860 20.71 7.02 -25.59
C LEU A 860 21.07 5.72 -24.86
N VAL A 861 21.94 5.79 -23.85
CA VAL A 861 22.34 4.63 -23.03
C VAL A 861 21.22 4.23 -22.07
N LYS A 862 20.59 5.20 -21.41
CA LYS A 862 19.46 4.99 -20.47
C LYS A 862 18.28 4.30 -21.13
N TYR A 863 17.93 4.68 -22.36
CA TYR A 863 16.88 4.00 -23.13
C TYR A 863 17.35 2.71 -23.82
N GLY A 864 18.63 2.33 -23.66
CA GLY A 864 19.19 1.10 -24.25
C GLY A 864 19.28 1.14 -25.77
N LEU A 865 19.33 2.34 -26.36
CA LEU A 865 19.44 2.55 -27.81
C LEU A 865 20.89 2.37 -28.29
N LEU A 866 21.82 2.86 -27.47
CA LEU A 866 23.24 2.55 -27.55
C LEU A 866 23.65 1.73 -26.33
N LEU A 867 24.40 0.66 -26.55
CA LEU A 867 25.05 -0.08 -25.48
C LEU A 867 26.46 0.47 -25.28
N ASP A 868 26.76 0.84 -24.03
CA ASP A 868 28.08 1.29 -23.63
C ASP A 868 28.98 0.09 -23.31
N GLU A 869 29.91 -0.20 -24.22
CA GLU A 869 30.88 -1.29 -24.15
C GLU A 869 32.09 -0.97 -23.23
N GLY A 870 32.06 0.21 -22.59
CA GLY A 870 33.14 0.71 -21.77
C GLY A 870 34.36 1.12 -22.59
N ILE A 871 35.51 1.12 -21.91
CA ILE A 871 36.79 1.44 -22.52
C ILE A 871 37.45 0.14 -23.01
N THR A 872 37.55 0.00 -24.32
CA THR A 872 38.06 -1.22 -24.97
C THR A 872 39.38 -0.95 -25.68
N PHE A 873 40.23 -1.97 -25.80
CA PHE A 873 41.49 -1.84 -26.55
C PHE A 873 41.18 -1.58 -28.03
N SER A 874 41.64 -0.44 -28.54
CA SER A 874 41.48 -0.04 -29.93
C SER A 874 42.59 -0.62 -30.80
N ARG A 875 42.20 -1.11 -31.97
CA ARG A 875 43.13 -1.53 -33.03
C ARG A 875 43.55 -0.38 -33.94
N ALA A 876 42.84 0.75 -33.87
CA ALA A 876 43.04 1.93 -34.70
C ALA A 876 44.05 2.89 -34.08
N GLN A 877 43.96 3.12 -32.77
CA GLN A 877 44.93 3.87 -32.00
C GLN A 877 45.40 2.95 -30.88
N PHE A 878 46.71 2.71 -30.75
CA PHE A 878 47.23 1.93 -29.63
C PHE A 878 46.79 2.59 -28.31
N GLY A 879 45.82 2.00 -27.63
CA GLY A 879 45.22 2.58 -26.42
C GLY A 879 43.82 2.04 -26.13
N LEU A 880 43.29 2.38 -24.95
CA LEU A 880 41.91 2.04 -24.60
C LEU A 880 40.98 3.21 -24.95
N LEU A 881 39.93 2.96 -25.73
CA LEU A 881 38.98 3.97 -26.22
C LEU A 881 37.53 3.61 -25.89
N PRO A 882 36.65 4.60 -25.65
CA PRO A 882 35.22 4.35 -25.44
C PRO A 882 34.56 3.77 -26.69
N ARG A 883 33.70 2.76 -26.50
CA ARG A 883 32.94 2.13 -27.57
C ARG A 883 31.44 2.07 -27.27
N TYR A 884 30.66 2.31 -28.31
CA TYR A 884 29.20 2.29 -28.27
C TYR A 884 28.64 1.45 -29.42
N ASP A 885 27.80 0.48 -29.12
CA ASP A 885 27.15 -0.36 -30.12
C ASP A 885 25.69 0.05 -30.26
N MET A 886 25.21 0.26 -31.49
CA MET A 886 23.77 0.40 -31.73
C MET A 886 23.07 -0.89 -31.35
N ASN A 887 21.93 -0.79 -30.66
CA ASN A 887 21.17 -1.98 -30.30
C ASN A 887 20.76 -2.77 -31.56
N LYS A 888 21.14 -4.05 -31.60
CA LYS A 888 20.97 -4.93 -32.77
C LYS A 888 19.51 -5.12 -33.16
N ILE A 889 18.57 -4.86 -32.25
CA ILE A 889 17.14 -4.92 -32.54
C ILE A 889 16.72 -3.96 -33.66
N PHE A 890 17.48 -2.89 -33.91
CA PHE A 890 17.23 -1.94 -34.99
C PHE A 890 17.87 -2.35 -36.32
N ALA A 891 18.79 -3.33 -36.34
CA ALA A 891 19.48 -3.74 -37.56
C ALA A 891 18.54 -4.17 -38.71
N PRO A 892 17.43 -4.91 -38.45
CA PRO A 892 16.47 -5.27 -39.49
C PRO A 892 15.73 -4.07 -40.12
N ALA A 893 15.44 -3.01 -39.36
CA ALA A 893 14.80 -1.79 -39.87
C ALA A 893 15.71 -1.06 -40.88
N PHE A 894 17.02 -1.02 -40.61
CA PHE A 894 18.01 -0.41 -41.51
C PHE A 894 18.61 -1.38 -42.53
N GLN A 895 18.21 -2.66 -42.50
CA GLN A 895 18.77 -3.72 -43.34
C GLN A 895 20.30 -3.82 -43.21
N THR A 896 20.84 -3.73 -41.99
CA THR A 896 22.29 -3.84 -41.73
C THR A 896 22.66 -5.15 -41.02
N THR A 897 23.95 -5.40 -40.83
CA THR A 897 24.44 -6.60 -40.12
C THR A 897 23.88 -6.69 -38.69
N TYR A 898 23.66 -7.92 -38.21
CA TYR A 898 23.38 -8.21 -36.79
C TYR A 898 24.65 -8.50 -35.99
N ARG A 899 25.82 -8.54 -36.67
CA ARG A 899 27.12 -8.85 -36.09
C ARG A 899 27.93 -7.58 -35.88
N VAL A 900 28.84 -7.65 -34.93
CA VAL A 900 29.75 -6.55 -34.61
C VAL A 900 31.18 -7.02 -34.86
N ARG A 901 31.75 -6.59 -35.99
CA ARG A 901 33.12 -6.98 -36.37
C ARG A 901 34.03 -5.80 -36.62
N ASN A 902 33.51 -4.76 -37.29
CA ASN A 902 34.24 -3.52 -37.54
C ASN A 902 33.64 -2.38 -36.71
N HIS A 903 34.38 -1.29 -36.62
CA HIS A 903 33.99 -0.09 -35.89
C HIS A 903 34.04 1.12 -36.82
N ILE A 904 33.17 2.10 -36.59
CA ILE A 904 33.28 3.42 -37.19
C ILE A 904 34.04 4.28 -36.19
N TYR A 905 35.21 4.73 -36.60
CA TYR A 905 36.08 5.57 -35.79
C TYR A 905 35.64 7.02 -35.91
N VAL A 906 35.39 7.67 -34.78
CA VAL A 906 34.87 9.04 -34.71
C VAL A 906 35.68 9.87 -33.73
N THR A 907 36.18 11.01 -34.19
CA THR A 907 36.79 12.03 -33.32
C THR A 907 35.74 12.65 -32.38
N ARG A 908 36.15 13.27 -31.26
CA ARG A 908 35.20 13.97 -30.35
C ARG A 908 34.30 14.95 -31.08
N ASN A 909 34.85 15.81 -31.94
CA ASN A 909 34.05 16.83 -32.64
C ASN A 909 33.01 16.17 -33.56
N ARG A 910 33.34 15.03 -34.17
CA ARG A 910 32.41 14.26 -34.99
C ARG A 910 31.37 13.50 -34.18
N PHE A 911 31.77 12.96 -33.04
CA PHE A 911 30.83 12.34 -32.12
C PHE A 911 29.83 13.35 -31.57
N VAL A 912 30.27 14.57 -31.23
CA VAL A 912 29.38 15.69 -30.89
C VAL A 912 28.46 16.04 -32.06
N GLU A 913 28.97 16.09 -33.28
CA GLU A 913 28.14 16.36 -34.46
C GLU A 913 27.09 15.27 -34.71
N LEU A 914 27.42 13.99 -34.53
CA LEU A 914 26.45 12.88 -34.59
C LEU A 914 25.33 13.09 -33.58
N LEU A 915 25.67 13.44 -32.34
CA LEU A 915 24.69 13.60 -31.25
C LEU A 915 23.83 14.86 -31.42
N SER A 916 24.41 15.96 -31.88
CA SER A 916 23.71 17.26 -31.96
C SER A 916 23.08 17.54 -33.34
N LYS A 917 23.66 17.03 -34.43
CA LYS A 917 23.27 17.31 -35.83
C LYS A 917 23.44 16.05 -36.71
N PRO A 918 22.67 14.97 -36.44
CA PRO A 918 22.85 13.67 -37.09
C PRO A 918 22.79 13.73 -38.63
N ASP A 919 21.90 14.52 -39.23
CA ASP A 919 21.78 14.62 -40.69
C ASP A 919 23.02 15.21 -41.37
N LYS A 920 23.65 16.20 -40.70
CA LYS A 920 24.90 16.81 -41.17
C LYS A 920 26.05 15.80 -41.10
N PHE A 921 26.07 15.00 -40.04
CA PHE A 921 27.04 13.94 -39.85
C PHE A 921 26.95 12.87 -40.95
N VAL A 922 25.74 12.39 -41.25
CA VAL A 922 25.49 11.41 -42.33
C VAL A 922 25.85 11.97 -43.70
N SER A 923 25.40 13.19 -44.01
CA SER A 923 25.64 13.83 -45.31
C SER A 923 27.14 13.97 -45.61
N ARG A 924 27.94 14.35 -44.60
CA ARG A 924 29.40 14.44 -44.76
C ARG A 924 30.04 13.06 -44.90
N HIS A 925 29.61 12.08 -44.11
CA HIS A 925 30.13 10.71 -44.21
C HIS A 925 29.84 10.08 -45.56
N ARG A 926 28.64 10.31 -46.12
CA ARG A 926 28.27 9.85 -47.46
C ARG A 926 29.22 10.42 -48.52
N ARG A 927 29.49 11.73 -48.47
CA ARG A 927 30.44 12.37 -49.39
C ARG A 927 31.84 11.76 -49.29
N LYS A 928 32.33 11.52 -48.08
CA LYS A 928 33.63 10.88 -47.85
C LYS A 928 33.67 9.44 -48.35
N LEU A 929 32.61 8.66 -48.15
CA LEU A 929 32.52 7.30 -48.67
C LEU A 929 32.51 7.28 -50.20
N ASP A 930 31.80 8.22 -50.84
CA ASP A 930 31.80 8.37 -52.29
C ASP A 930 33.20 8.76 -52.80
N GLU A 931 33.88 9.73 -52.15
CA GLU A 931 35.28 10.09 -52.44
C GLU A 931 36.24 8.89 -52.31
N LEU A 932 36.08 8.04 -51.27
CA LEU A 932 36.89 6.85 -51.06
C LEU A 932 36.63 5.76 -52.13
N ALA A 933 35.37 5.58 -52.52
CA ALA A 933 35.00 4.65 -53.58
C ALA A 933 35.57 5.09 -54.94
N ASP A 934 35.52 6.39 -55.24
CA ASP A 934 36.01 6.96 -56.49
C ASP A 934 37.55 6.97 -56.58
N ARG A 935 38.24 7.32 -55.48
CA ARG A 935 39.73 7.23 -55.39
C ARG A 935 40.25 5.81 -55.62
N ARG A 936 39.46 4.79 -55.32
CA ARG A 936 39.86 3.39 -55.51
C ARG A 936 39.56 2.87 -56.92
N ARG A 937 38.46 3.31 -57.54
CA ARG A 937 38.15 3.05 -58.96
C ARG A 937 39.20 3.63 -59.91
N THR A 938 39.88 4.69 -59.48
CA THR A 938 40.91 5.41 -60.23
C THR A 938 42.35 4.93 -59.96
N LYS A 939 42.58 4.05 -58.95
CA LYS A 939 43.91 3.48 -58.67
C LYS A 939 44.21 2.25 -59.55
N VAL A 940 45.31 2.33 -60.30
CA VAL A 940 45.92 1.25 -61.10
C VAL A 940 46.41 0.11 -60.17
N LYS A 941 46.26 -1.15 -60.63
CA LYS A 941 46.74 -2.37 -59.94
C LYS A 941 48.21 -2.22 -59.53
N GLY A 942 48.52 -2.29 -58.23
CA GLY A 942 49.91 -2.49 -57.77
C GLY A 942 50.31 -1.90 -56.42
N GLN A 943 49.57 -0.95 -55.83
CA GLN A 943 49.90 -0.41 -54.50
C GLN A 943 48.98 -0.96 -53.39
N PRO A 944 49.53 -1.40 -52.25
CA PRO A 944 48.72 -1.84 -51.12
C PRO A 944 47.96 -0.64 -50.52
N PRO A 945 46.73 -0.84 -50.01
CA PRO A 945 45.98 0.23 -49.36
C PRO A 945 46.55 0.46 -47.94
N GLN A 946 47.64 1.20 -47.82
CA GLN A 946 48.21 1.63 -46.53
C GLN A 946 47.73 3.02 -46.09
N GLY A 947 46.49 3.38 -46.44
CA GLY A 947 45.75 4.43 -45.75
C GLY A 947 44.72 3.74 -44.87
N LEU A 948 45.01 3.57 -43.58
CA LEU A 948 43.97 3.24 -42.61
C LEU A 948 42.83 4.26 -42.77
N LEU A 949 41.61 3.80 -42.52
CA LEU A 949 40.34 4.55 -42.54
C LEU A 949 40.29 5.72 -41.51
N PHE A 950 41.44 6.32 -41.19
CA PHE A 950 41.55 7.44 -40.29
C PHE A 950 40.98 8.69 -40.92
N GLU A 951 40.23 9.45 -40.13
CA GLU A 951 40.05 10.87 -40.39
C GLU A 951 41.42 11.52 -40.15
N GLU A 952 42.19 11.76 -41.22
CA GLU A 952 43.29 12.73 -41.17
C GLU A 952 42.70 14.07 -40.77
N ASN A 953 42.87 14.43 -39.50
CA ASN A 953 42.94 15.78 -38.92
C ASN A 953 43.11 15.65 -37.39
N SER A 954 44.12 14.91 -36.92
CA SER A 954 44.48 14.86 -35.49
C SER A 954 45.84 15.51 -35.19
N ALA A 955 46.41 16.28 -36.12
CA ALA A 955 47.70 16.94 -35.94
C ALA A 955 47.63 18.46 -35.71
N THR A 956 46.45 19.07 -35.79
CA THR A 956 46.26 20.51 -35.50
C THR A 956 44.84 20.75 -34.97
N GLU A 957 44.61 20.48 -33.68
CA GLU A 957 43.55 21.11 -32.86
C GLU A 957 43.68 20.76 -31.37
#